data_AF-A0A968WYS6-F1
#
_entry.id   AF-A0A968WYS6-F1
#
_cell.length_a   1.000
_cell.length_b   1.000
_cell.length_c   1.000
_cell.angle_alpha   90.00
_cell.angle_beta   90.00
_cell.angle_gamma   90.00
#
_symmetry.space_group_name_H-M   'P 1'
#
loop_
_entity.id
_entity.type
_entity.pdbx_description
1 polymer ?
#
loop_
_entity_poly.entity_id
_entity_poly.type
_entity_poly.pdbx_seq_one_letter_code
_entity_poly.pdbx_strand_id
1 'polypeptide(L)'
;MFSAQQDLAGLPLLLEKEVITLAAAGFTKPIQLLEHFPRRYEDRRCFDRFPIQASPNAVCLTGIVIDAAMRRFGVGRGFYEAIILDGSGGVFGSGKITCRWFNMPFIQKVVASGQEVIVYGKVKDVNGRLIIDHPEFETIKNEGDQSIHLERIVPIYKNISGISQRRLREIIHLLLHQIDPSSSAALYEVDPSSPRAKAFWKVHFPDSMEDAKSARTQFALEEFFHLQLNVVWRRSRYGEKMGRVLGKKTTYLKQFYTSLPFDLTNAQKRSIKEILADMRTERPMNRLLQGDVGSGKTFVAMAAMLLAIDSGCQAALMAPTQILAEQHYITFRRWLGPLGIRIGLRTGNREEEMQTEPQIIIGTHALLYDSVTFRDLGFVVVDEQHKFGVAQRAALICQGEIPDVLVMTATPIPRTLTMTIYGDLDVSLLDEKPPGRSKIITAVRISPKQTDITKFIKDQLAERRQAYLVYPLVEESEILKAESATEAFEKWKKRLSGYSVGLIHGRLRPEEKETVMSRFRNGEISALVSTTVIEVGVDVPNASVMILHHAERFGLAQLHQLRGRIGRGGHKGYCILLTDGKSPEALEKLRILEQSSDGFEIAEADLKLRGPGDVLGVVQSGLSDIRFVDFLSDLTLLREARAIADLVIGEDPHLNGIHQNLRTLVQNSDNQHALPSTA
;
A
#
# COMPACT_ATOMS: atom_id res chain seq x y z
N MET A 1 1.87 34.69 -23.68
CA MET A 1 1.68 33.46 -22.90
C MET A 1 2.44 33.59 -21.60
N PHE A 2 1.92 32.98 -20.53
CA PHE A 2 2.45 33.02 -19.17
C PHE A 2 3.25 31.76 -18.86
N SER A 3 4.18 31.83 -17.91
CA SER A 3 4.90 30.63 -17.46
C SER A 3 4.02 29.79 -16.54
N ALA A 4 4.03 28.46 -16.69
CA ALA A 4 3.34 27.55 -15.79
C ALA A 4 3.89 27.59 -14.35
N GLN A 5 5.11 28.11 -14.17
CA GLN A 5 5.84 28.17 -12.89
C GLN A 5 5.67 29.49 -12.13
N GLN A 6 5.05 30.51 -12.73
CA GLN A 6 4.85 31.81 -12.09
C GLN A 6 3.76 31.75 -11.01
N ASP A 7 3.64 32.78 -10.18
CA ASP A 7 2.58 32.88 -9.17
C ASP A 7 1.21 33.11 -9.83
N LEU A 8 0.18 32.39 -9.37
CA LEU A 8 -1.22 32.58 -9.75
C LEU A 8 -1.69 34.02 -9.47
N ALA A 9 -1.16 34.67 -8.44
CA ALA A 9 -1.46 36.07 -8.12
C ALA A 9 -1.04 37.04 -9.23
N GLY A 10 -0.04 36.68 -10.05
CA GLY A 10 0.44 37.47 -11.17
C GLY A 10 -0.39 37.32 -12.45
N LEU A 11 -1.39 36.44 -12.47
CA LEU A 11 -2.25 36.23 -13.63
C LEU A 11 -3.47 37.16 -13.59
N PRO A 12 -3.69 38.02 -14.60
CA PRO A 12 -4.85 38.92 -14.66
C PRO A 12 -6.19 38.19 -14.93
N LEU A 13 -6.23 36.86 -14.77
CA LEU A 13 -7.34 35.98 -15.14
C LEU A 13 -8.23 35.60 -13.96
N LEU A 14 -7.70 35.73 -12.74
CA LEU A 14 -8.35 35.28 -11.51
C LEU A 14 -8.73 36.48 -10.66
N LEU A 15 -9.89 36.42 -10.02
CA LEU A 15 -10.28 37.40 -9.02
C LEU A 15 -9.41 37.21 -7.77
N GLU A 16 -9.12 38.30 -7.05
CA GLU A 16 -8.29 38.26 -5.84
C GLU A 16 -8.82 37.24 -4.80
N LYS A 17 -10.14 37.15 -4.66
CA LYS A 17 -10.80 36.14 -3.81
C LYS A 17 -10.53 34.70 -4.27
N GLU A 18 -10.47 34.47 -5.59
CA GLU A 18 -10.17 33.15 -6.16
C GLU A 18 -8.72 32.77 -5.92
N VAL A 19 -7.78 33.71 -6.07
CA VAL A 19 -6.35 33.50 -5.78
C VAL A 19 -6.16 33.13 -4.30
N ILE A 20 -6.78 33.87 -3.38
CA ILE A 20 -6.71 33.57 -1.93
C ILE A 20 -7.29 32.18 -1.64
N THR A 21 -8.41 31.83 -2.27
CA THR A 21 -9.08 30.54 -2.06
C THR A 21 -8.24 29.38 -2.60
N LEU A 22 -7.64 29.54 -3.78
CA LEU A 22 -6.74 28.56 -4.40
C LEU A 22 -5.47 28.37 -3.58
N ALA A 23 -4.86 29.47 -3.12
CA ALA A 23 -3.66 29.44 -2.28
C ALA A 23 -3.94 28.74 -0.94
N ALA A 24 -5.10 28.99 -0.31
CA ALA A 24 -5.53 28.30 0.90
C ALA A 24 -5.73 26.79 0.68
N ALA A 25 -6.03 26.36 -0.55
CA ALA A 25 -6.14 24.97 -0.95
C ALA A 25 -4.80 24.36 -1.44
N GLY A 26 -3.69 25.12 -1.37
CA GLY A 26 -2.35 24.67 -1.76
C GLY A 26 -1.96 24.94 -3.21
N PHE A 27 -2.79 25.63 -3.99
CA PHE A 27 -2.51 26.00 -5.37
C PHE A 27 -1.96 27.43 -5.43
N THR A 28 -0.66 27.57 -5.61
CA THR A 28 0.04 28.86 -5.77
C THR A 28 0.58 29.08 -7.18
N LYS A 29 0.75 28.00 -7.97
CA LYS A 29 1.24 28.05 -9.35
C LYS A 29 0.24 27.46 -10.34
N PRO A 30 0.19 27.95 -11.60
CA PRO A 30 -0.67 27.40 -12.63
C PRO A 30 -0.44 25.91 -12.91
N ILE A 31 0.81 25.45 -12.89
CA ILE A 31 1.14 24.03 -13.08
C ILE A 31 0.45 23.13 -12.04
N GLN A 32 0.31 23.58 -10.79
CA GLN A 32 -0.36 22.79 -9.74
C GLN A 32 -1.85 22.64 -10.00
N LEU A 33 -2.49 23.63 -10.64
CA LEU A 33 -3.89 23.58 -11.08
C LEU A 33 -4.07 22.69 -12.31
N LEU A 34 -3.13 22.72 -13.26
CA LEU A 34 -3.11 21.77 -14.37
C LEU A 34 -2.82 20.34 -13.89
N GLU A 35 -2.11 20.16 -12.79
CA GLU A 35 -1.92 18.86 -12.17
C GLU A 35 -3.07 18.46 -11.22
N HIS A 36 -4.14 19.27 -11.14
CA HIS A 36 -5.38 18.92 -10.43
C HIS A 36 -6.31 18.15 -11.35
N PHE A 37 -6.04 16.85 -11.51
CA PHE A 37 -6.68 16.04 -12.53
C PHE A 37 -8.14 15.65 -12.23
N PRO A 38 -8.95 15.34 -13.27
CA PRO A 38 -10.33 14.90 -13.09
C PRO A 38 -10.41 13.54 -12.40
N ARG A 39 -11.33 13.38 -11.43
CA ARG A 39 -11.62 12.10 -10.76
C ARG A 39 -12.43 11.17 -11.67
N ARG A 40 -13.30 11.75 -12.49
CA ARG A 40 -14.14 11.05 -13.46
C ARG A 40 -14.50 11.99 -14.60
N TYR A 41 -15.02 11.39 -15.66
CA TYR A 41 -15.56 12.11 -16.80
C TYR A 41 -17.05 11.86 -16.92
N GLU A 42 -17.78 12.85 -17.39
CA GLU A 42 -19.19 12.75 -17.75
C GLU A 42 -19.29 12.98 -19.26
N ASP A 43 -19.72 11.98 -20.01
CA ASP A 43 -19.94 12.14 -21.45
C ASP A 43 -21.23 12.91 -21.68
N ARG A 44 -21.11 14.19 -22.03
CA ARG A 44 -22.23 15.09 -22.33
C ARG A 44 -22.34 15.38 -23.82
N ARG A 45 -21.78 14.51 -24.68
CA ARG A 45 -21.92 14.57 -26.14
C ARG A 45 -23.21 13.92 -26.63
N CYS A 46 -23.68 12.91 -25.90
CA CYS A 46 -24.92 12.22 -26.21
C CYS A 46 -26.07 12.86 -25.44
N PHE A 47 -27.00 13.47 -26.15
CA PHE A 47 -28.27 13.86 -25.56
C PHE A 47 -29.11 12.61 -25.34
N ASP A 48 -29.48 12.36 -24.09
CA ASP A 48 -30.40 11.31 -23.73
C ASP A 48 -31.79 11.63 -24.31
N ARG A 49 -32.58 10.58 -24.60
CA ARG A 49 -34.01 10.77 -24.86
C ARG A 49 -34.67 11.36 -23.61
N PHE A 50 -35.67 12.22 -23.79
CA PHE A 50 -36.43 12.73 -22.66
C PHE A 50 -36.95 11.57 -21.79
N PRO A 51 -36.67 11.60 -20.48
CA PRO A 51 -37.02 10.51 -19.60
C PRO A 51 -38.55 10.37 -19.51
N ILE A 52 -39.03 9.13 -19.47
CA ILE A 52 -40.46 8.81 -19.24
C ILE A 52 -40.71 8.48 -17.75
N GLN A 53 -39.64 8.19 -17.00
CA GLN A 53 -39.67 7.85 -15.58
C GLN A 53 -38.42 8.38 -14.86
N ALA A 54 -38.45 8.39 -13.52
CA ALA A 54 -37.28 8.75 -12.71
C ALA A 54 -36.10 7.81 -12.97
N SER A 55 -34.88 8.35 -12.87
CA SER A 55 -33.65 7.59 -13.09
C SER A 55 -32.63 7.89 -11.97
N PRO A 56 -31.95 6.87 -11.44
CA PRO A 56 -30.85 7.07 -10.49
C PRO A 56 -29.62 7.71 -11.15
N ASN A 57 -29.50 7.57 -12.49
CA ASN A 57 -28.43 8.16 -13.29
C ASN A 57 -28.83 9.58 -13.73
N ALA A 58 -27.84 10.47 -13.79
CA ALA A 58 -28.05 11.80 -14.37
C ALA A 58 -28.23 11.67 -15.89
N VAL A 59 -29.06 12.54 -16.46
CA VAL A 59 -29.33 12.60 -17.91
C VAL A 59 -28.90 13.95 -18.46
N CYS A 60 -28.46 13.98 -19.72
CA CYS A 60 -28.17 15.20 -20.47
C CYS A 60 -29.26 15.41 -21.52
N LEU A 61 -30.02 16.50 -21.43
CA LEU A 61 -31.15 16.80 -22.30
C LEU A 61 -30.95 18.14 -22.99
N THR A 62 -31.38 18.24 -24.24
CA THR A 62 -31.50 19.51 -24.98
C THR A 62 -32.96 19.80 -25.27
N GLY A 63 -33.40 21.05 -25.11
CA GLY A 63 -34.78 21.41 -25.41
C GLY A 63 -35.07 22.90 -25.27
N ILE A 64 -36.28 23.28 -25.67
CA ILE A 64 -36.72 24.67 -25.63
C ILE A 64 -37.47 24.92 -24.32
N VAL A 65 -37.13 26.02 -23.63
CA VAL A 65 -37.87 26.47 -22.45
C VAL A 65 -39.24 26.98 -22.90
N ILE A 66 -40.32 26.29 -22.54
CA ILE A 66 -41.68 26.70 -22.92
C ILE A 66 -42.32 27.61 -21.87
N ASP A 67 -41.99 27.41 -20.60
CA ASP A 67 -42.51 28.22 -19.49
C ASP A 67 -41.40 28.39 -18.45
N ALA A 68 -41.31 29.57 -17.84
CA ALA A 68 -40.35 29.84 -16.79
C ALA A 68 -40.88 30.90 -15.81
N ALA A 69 -40.97 30.55 -14.53
CA ALA A 69 -41.61 31.38 -13.53
C ALA A 69 -40.98 31.23 -12.13
N MET A 70 -41.03 32.31 -11.35
CA MET A 70 -40.65 32.29 -9.94
C MET A 70 -41.81 31.76 -9.10
N ARG A 71 -41.67 30.57 -8.49
CA ARG A 71 -42.67 30.01 -7.56
C ARG A 71 -42.31 30.42 -6.13
N ARG A 72 -43.25 31.05 -5.42
CA ARG A 72 -43.08 31.47 -4.01
C ARG A 72 -44.01 30.66 -3.11
N PHE A 73 -43.48 30.16 -2.00
CA PHE A 73 -44.23 29.44 -0.97
C PHE A 73 -43.92 30.10 0.38
N GLY A 74 -44.56 31.24 0.64
CA GLY A 74 -44.37 32.04 1.85
C GLY A 74 -43.29 33.13 1.76
N VAL A 75 -43.04 33.81 2.88
CA VAL A 75 -42.08 34.92 2.96
C VAL A 75 -40.65 34.37 2.92
N GLY A 76 -39.88 34.75 1.90
CA GLY A 76 -38.47 34.39 1.75
C GLY A 76 -38.18 32.97 1.24
N ARG A 77 -39.20 32.16 0.91
CA ARG A 77 -39.03 30.80 0.36
C ARG A 77 -39.66 30.69 -1.02
N GLY A 78 -38.87 30.26 -2.00
CA GLY A 78 -39.30 30.07 -3.38
C GLY A 78 -38.21 29.45 -4.24
N PHE A 79 -38.58 29.00 -5.43
CA PHE A 79 -37.65 28.44 -6.41
C PHE A 79 -38.04 28.89 -7.82
N TYR A 80 -37.03 29.11 -8.65
CA TYR A 80 -37.24 29.40 -10.06
C TYR A 80 -37.54 28.08 -10.76
N GLU A 81 -38.60 28.04 -11.55
CA GLU A 81 -39.08 26.86 -12.24
C GLU A 81 -39.02 27.12 -13.74
N ALA A 82 -38.40 26.23 -14.52
CA ALA A 82 -38.43 26.26 -15.98
C ALA A 82 -38.90 24.91 -16.51
N ILE A 83 -39.82 24.91 -17.47
CA ILE A 83 -40.32 23.71 -18.14
C ILE A 83 -39.64 23.63 -19.51
N ILE A 84 -38.94 22.52 -19.73
CA ILE A 84 -38.19 22.27 -20.96
C ILE A 84 -38.93 21.20 -21.75
N LEU A 85 -39.10 21.47 -23.04
CA LEU A 85 -39.73 20.59 -24.01
C LEU A 85 -38.69 20.09 -25.01
N ASP A 86 -38.79 18.82 -25.38
CA ASP A 86 -37.98 18.24 -26.45
C ASP A 86 -38.10 19.06 -27.75
N GLY A 87 -36.98 19.57 -28.25
CA GLY A 87 -36.89 20.34 -29.49
C GLY A 87 -36.78 19.46 -30.74
N SER A 88 -36.49 18.17 -30.57
CA SER A 88 -36.40 17.21 -31.68
C SER A 88 -37.80 16.77 -32.09
N GLY A 89 -38.40 17.47 -33.06
CA GLY A 89 -39.79 17.33 -33.51
C GLY A 89 -40.21 15.96 -34.08
N GLY A 90 -40.17 14.92 -33.25
CA GLY A 90 -40.75 13.61 -33.54
C GLY A 90 -42.24 13.57 -33.21
N VAL A 91 -43.04 13.01 -34.13
CA VAL A 91 -44.52 12.97 -34.10
C VAL A 91 -45.10 12.13 -32.94
N PHE A 92 -44.27 11.47 -32.13
CA PHE A 92 -44.72 10.60 -31.03
C PHE A 92 -43.90 10.81 -29.76
N GLY A 93 -44.27 11.83 -28.97
CA GLY A 93 -43.85 11.99 -27.58
C GLY A 93 -43.21 13.34 -27.27
N SER A 94 -44.02 14.33 -26.93
CA SER A 94 -43.57 15.62 -26.40
C SER A 94 -43.11 15.46 -24.94
N GLY A 95 -41.90 14.93 -24.74
CA GLY A 95 -41.30 14.80 -23.41
C GLY A 95 -41.13 16.17 -22.75
N LYS A 96 -41.66 16.33 -21.53
CA LYS A 96 -41.55 17.56 -20.73
C LYS A 96 -40.80 17.25 -19.45
N ILE A 97 -39.87 18.13 -19.07
CA ILE A 97 -39.18 18.04 -17.79
C ILE A 97 -39.19 19.39 -17.09
N THR A 98 -39.36 19.38 -15.77
CA THR A 98 -39.39 20.59 -14.95
C THR A 98 -38.07 20.77 -14.22
N CYS A 99 -37.39 21.89 -14.41
CA CYS A 99 -36.15 22.24 -13.74
C CYS A 99 -36.43 23.23 -12.62
N ARG A 100 -35.89 23.00 -11.42
CA ARG A 100 -36.08 23.88 -10.25
C ARG A 100 -34.76 24.35 -9.67
N TRP A 101 -34.63 25.65 -9.41
CA TRP A 101 -33.49 26.24 -8.73
C TRP A 101 -33.93 26.97 -7.47
N PHE A 102 -33.53 26.45 -6.31
CA PHE A 102 -33.79 27.07 -5.01
C PHE A 102 -32.71 28.11 -4.69
N ASN A 103 -33.08 29.25 -4.10
CA ASN A 103 -32.13 30.29 -3.64
C ASN A 103 -31.15 30.84 -4.70
N MET A 104 -31.49 30.75 -6.00
CA MET A 104 -30.65 31.23 -7.11
C MET A 104 -31.41 32.27 -7.96
N PRO A 105 -31.54 33.53 -7.50
CA PRO A 105 -32.36 34.55 -8.17
C PRO A 105 -31.78 34.99 -9.53
N PHE A 106 -30.50 34.75 -9.79
CA PHE A 106 -29.86 35.13 -11.06
C PHE A 106 -30.37 34.32 -12.26
N ILE A 107 -30.90 33.11 -12.03
CA ILE A 107 -31.36 32.20 -13.09
C ILE A 107 -32.45 32.84 -13.94
N GLN A 108 -33.31 33.66 -13.34
CA GLN A 108 -34.37 34.38 -14.05
C GLN A 108 -33.85 35.26 -15.19
N LYS A 109 -32.60 35.74 -15.10
CA LYS A 109 -31.97 36.56 -16.14
C LYS A 109 -31.31 35.73 -17.25
N VAL A 110 -31.04 34.45 -16.98
CA VAL A 110 -30.24 33.59 -17.85
C VAL A 110 -31.12 32.59 -18.61
N VAL A 111 -32.17 32.07 -17.97
CA VAL A 111 -33.10 31.08 -18.55
C VAL A 111 -34.46 31.73 -18.69
N ALA A 112 -34.89 31.98 -19.93
CA ALA A 112 -36.19 32.56 -20.25
C ALA A 112 -36.95 31.69 -21.27
N SER A 113 -38.28 31.83 -21.31
CA SER A 113 -39.11 31.15 -22.30
C SER A 113 -38.68 31.51 -23.73
N GLY A 114 -38.67 30.52 -24.61
CA GLY A 114 -38.22 30.60 -26.00
C GLY A 114 -36.72 30.35 -26.22
N GLN A 115 -35.92 30.20 -25.16
CA GLN A 115 -34.51 29.85 -25.30
C GLN A 115 -34.30 28.35 -25.40
N GLU A 116 -33.38 27.94 -26.27
CA GLU A 116 -32.88 26.57 -26.28
C GLU A 116 -31.83 26.41 -25.19
N VAL A 117 -32.04 25.39 -24.35
CA VAL A 117 -31.21 25.10 -23.19
C VAL A 117 -30.81 23.64 -23.20
N ILE A 118 -29.59 23.41 -22.77
CA ILE A 118 -29.13 22.07 -22.43
C ILE A 118 -29.10 21.98 -20.91
N VAL A 119 -29.64 20.88 -20.38
CA VAL A 119 -29.69 20.60 -18.94
C VAL A 119 -29.10 19.26 -18.61
N TYR A 120 -28.37 19.20 -17.50
CA TYR A 120 -27.80 17.99 -16.96
C TYR A 120 -28.14 17.84 -15.47
N GLY A 121 -28.69 16.68 -15.11
CA GLY A 121 -28.94 16.37 -13.71
C GLY A 121 -29.77 15.11 -13.50
N LYS A 122 -30.01 14.78 -12.23
CA LYS A 122 -30.75 13.59 -11.83
C LYS A 122 -32.25 13.83 -11.90
N VAL A 123 -32.95 12.92 -12.56
CA VAL A 123 -34.40 12.96 -12.74
C VAL A 123 -35.09 12.35 -11.53
N LYS A 124 -35.94 13.12 -10.89
CA LYS A 124 -36.82 12.68 -9.80
C LYS A 124 -38.26 12.69 -10.29
N ASP A 125 -39.06 11.76 -9.79
CA ASP A 125 -40.52 11.87 -9.90
C ASP A 125 -41.05 12.52 -8.62
N VAL A 126 -41.77 13.62 -8.77
CA VAL A 126 -42.48 14.28 -7.69
C VAL A 126 -43.92 14.50 -8.13
N ASN A 127 -44.85 13.77 -7.51
CA ASN A 127 -46.29 13.85 -7.80
C ASN A 127 -46.64 13.64 -9.29
N GLY A 128 -45.97 12.70 -9.97
CA GLY A 128 -46.20 12.40 -11.38
C GLY A 128 -45.59 13.40 -12.35
N ARG A 129 -44.74 14.32 -11.86
CA ARG A 129 -43.93 15.23 -12.69
C ARG A 129 -42.47 14.84 -12.58
N LEU A 130 -41.81 14.77 -13.73
CA LEU A 130 -40.37 14.58 -13.80
C LEU A 130 -39.66 15.91 -13.55
N ILE A 131 -38.82 15.93 -12.52
CA ILE A 131 -38.16 17.12 -12.02
C ILE A 131 -36.65 16.91 -11.95
N ILE A 132 -35.88 17.91 -12.35
CA ILE A 132 -34.46 18.03 -12.00
C ILE A 132 -34.29 19.22 -11.06
N ASP A 133 -33.81 18.95 -9.85
CA ASP A 133 -33.46 19.99 -8.89
C ASP A 133 -32.00 20.41 -9.10
N HIS A 134 -31.77 21.72 -9.20
CA HIS A 134 -30.46 22.32 -9.46
C HIS A 134 -29.70 21.68 -10.64
N PRO A 135 -30.32 21.57 -11.84
CA PRO A 135 -29.59 21.10 -13.00
C PRO A 135 -28.44 22.06 -13.32
N GLU A 136 -27.32 21.48 -13.78
CA GLU A 136 -26.36 22.24 -14.56
C GLU A 136 -27.02 22.58 -15.89
N PHE A 137 -26.92 23.83 -16.34
CA PHE A 137 -27.57 24.27 -17.56
C PHE A 137 -26.71 25.28 -18.33
N GLU A 138 -26.97 25.37 -19.62
CA GLU A 138 -26.42 26.38 -20.51
C GLU A 138 -27.45 26.77 -21.55
N THR A 139 -27.47 28.05 -21.91
CA THR A 139 -28.27 28.54 -23.03
C THR A 139 -27.44 28.46 -24.31
N ILE A 140 -28.01 27.87 -25.36
CA ILE A 140 -27.41 27.90 -26.68
C ILE A 140 -27.62 29.32 -27.20
N LYS A 141 -26.55 30.13 -27.20
CA LYS A 141 -26.55 31.45 -27.84
C LYS A 141 -26.08 31.31 -29.29
N ASN A 142 -26.72 32.02 -30.20
CA ASN A 142 -26.26 32.09 -31.60
C ASN A 142 -24.89 32.77 -31.68
N GLU A 143 -23.97 32.07 -32.35
CA GLU A 143 -22.66 32.48 -32.89
C GLU A 143 -21.52 32.80 -31.90
N GLY A 144 -20.57 31.85 -31.78
CA GLY A 144 -19.15 32.17 -31.55
C GLY A 144 -18.45 31.48 -30.36
N ASP A 145 -19.15 31.21 -29.26
CA ASP A 145 -18.54 30.61 -28.06
C ASP A 145 -18.72 29.08 -28.06
N GLN A 146 -17.63 28.33 -28.28
CA GLN A 146 -17.62 26.89 -28.06
C GLN A 146 -17.83 26.60 -26.56
N SER A 147 -19.00 26.05 -26.18
CA SER A 147 -19.33 25.73 -24.78
C SER A 147 -18.30 24.79 -24.16
N ILE A 148 -17.62 25.22 -23.09
CA ILE A 148 -16.62 24.44 -22.34
C ILE A 148 -17.29 23.39 -21.41
N HIS A 149 -18.62 23.38 -21.32
CA HIS A 149 -19.35 22.65 -20.28
C HIS A 149 -20.31 21.59 -20.82
N LEU A 150 -20.58 21.59 -22.12
CA LEU A 150 -21.56 20.71 -22.78
C LEU A 150 -21.08 20.35 -24.19
N GLU A 151 -21.73 19.36 -24.82
CA GLU A 151 -21.33 18.77 -26.12
C GLU A 151 -19.91 18.19 -26.14
N ARG A 152 -19.39 17.85 -24.95
CA ARG A 152 -18.05 17.29 -24.78
C ARG A 152 -18.02 16.30 -23.64
N ILE A 153 -16.89 15.62 -23.52
CA ILE A 153 -16.57 14.85 -22.34
C ILE A 153 -16.14 15.85 -21.26
N VAL A 154 -16.94 15.96 -20.19
CA VAL A 154 -16.76 16.97 -19.15
C VAL A 154 -15.96 16.39 -17.99
N PRO A 155 -14.83 17.01 -17.60
CA PRO A 155 -14.08 16.59 -16.43
C PRO A 155 -14.80 16.97 -15.13
N ILE A 156 -14.77 16.05 -14.16
CA ILE A 156 -15.24 16.28 -12.80
C ILE A 156 -14.07 16.15 -11.84
N TYR A 157 -13.72 17.25 -11.18
CA TYR A 157 -12.57 17.37 -10.30
C TYR A 157 -12.91 17.08 -8.84
N LYS A 158 -11.89 16.86 -8.01
CA LYS A 158 -12.05 16.95 -6.56
C LYS A 158 -12.44 18.38 -6.17
N ASN A 159 -13.44 18.51 -5.29
CA ASN A 159 -13.97 19.82 -4.90
C ASN A 159 -12.92 20.66 -4.17
N ILE A 160 -12.84 21.94 -4.55
CA ILE A 160 -12.09 22.98 -3.84
C ILE A 160 -13.12 23.86 -3.14
N SER A 161 -13.03 23.99 -1.82
CA SER A 161 -13.96 24.82 -1.05
C SER A 161 -13.94 26.25 -1.58
N GLY A 162 -15.11 26.84 -1.84
CA GLY A 162 -15.23 28.19 -2.39
C GLY A 162 -15.15 28.30 -3.92
N ILE A 163 -14.82 27.22 -4.64
CA ILE A 163 -14.77 27.22 -6.12
C ILE A 163 -15.71 26.14 -6.67
N SER A 164 -16.65 26.55 -7.52
CA SER A 164 -17.57 25.61 -8.17
C SER A 164 -16.87 24.78 -9.26
N GLN A 165 -17.37 23.57 -9.54
CA GLN A 165 -16.85 22.73 -10.63
C GLN A 165 -16.85 23.45 -11.99
N ARG A 166 -17.91 24.23 -12.26
CA ARG A 166 -18.02 25.06 -13.46
C ARG A 166 -16.88 26.07 -13.55
N ARG A 167 -16.68 26.86 -12.48
CA ARG A 167 -15.64 27.87 -12.44
C ARG A 167 -14.24 27.26 -12.52
N LEU A 168 -14.02 26.11 -11.87
CA LEU A 168 -12.76 25.38 -11.95
C LEU A 168 -12.44 24.92 -13.38
N ARG A 169 -13.43 24.43 -14.13
CA ARG A 169 -13.28 24.11 -15.56
C ARG A 169 -12.89 25.33 -16.38
N GLU A 170 -13.57 26.46 -16.18
CA GLU A 170 -13.25 27.71 -16.87
C GLU A 170 -11.80 28.15 -16.60
N ILE A 171 -11.38 28.12 -15.33
CA ILE A 171 -10.01 28.47 -14.93
C ILE A 171 -8.99 27.56 -15.62
N ILE A 172 -9.17 26.24 -15.55
CA ILE A 172 -8.24 25.29 -16.18
C ILE A 172 -8.21 25.48 -17.70
N HIS A 173 -9.35 25.71 -18.34
CA HIS A 173 -9.42 25.95 -19.78
C HIS A 173 -8.68 27.23 -20.21
N LEU A 174 -8.81 28.30 -19.42
CA LEU A 174 -8.07 29.55 -19.64
C LEU A 174 -6.56 29.34 -19.45
N LEU A 175 -6.16 28.61 -18.41
CA LEU A 175 -4.76 28.28 -18.16
C LEU A 175 -4.15 27.50 -19.33
N LEU A 176 -4.84 26.48 -19.86
CA LEU A 176 -4.36 25.67 -20.98
C LEU A 176 -4.13 26.48 -22.27
N HIS A 177 -4.89 27.56 -22.49
CA HIS A 177 -4.73 28.45 -23.64
C HIS A 177 -3.62 29.50 -23.47
N GLN A 178 -3.38 29.93 -22.24
CA GLN A 178 -2.55 31.10 -21.97
C GLN A 178 -1.17 30.75 -21.45
N ILE A 179 -0.97 29.54 -20.93
CA ILE A 179 0.34 29.04 -20.50
C ILE A 179 1.17 28.67 -21.71
N ASP A 180 2.44 29.07 -21.70
CA ASP A 180 3.41 28.65 -22.70
C ASP A 180 3.64 27.13 -22.60
N PRO A 181 3.36 26.35 -23.66
CA PRO A 181 3.58 24.90 -23.67
C PRO A 181 4.97 24.49 -23.20
N SER A 182 6.01 25.27 -23.53
CA SER A 182 7.40 24.99 -23.15
C SER A 182 7.63 25.10 -21.64
N SER A 183 6.89 25.97 -20.95
CA SER A 183 6.96 26.14 -19.49
C SER A 183 6.29 24.99 -18.72
N SER A 184 5.49 24.17 -19.42
CA SER A 184 4.84 22.96 -18.91
C SER A 184 5.53 21.66 -19.37
N ALA A 185 6.62 21.76 -20.12
CA ALA A 185 7.35 20.61 -20.65
C ALA A 185 7.78 19.65 -19.53
N ALA A 186 7.82 18.37 -19.85
CA ALA A 186 8.37 17.38 -18.93
C ALA A 186 9.87 17.65 -18.74
N LEU A 187 10.42 17.31 -17.57
CA LEU A 187 11.88 17.28 -17.44
C LEU A 187 12.48 16.17 -18.32
N TYR A 188 11.72 15.10 -18.56
CA TYR A 188 12.06 14.04 -19.50
C TYR A 188 10.79 13.57 -20.22
N GLU A 189 10.83 13.53 -21.55
CA GLU A 189 9.72 13.02 -22.35
C GLU A 189 9.74 11.49 -22.36
N VAL A 190 8.99 10.88 -21.44
CA VAL A 190 8.82 9.42 -21.38
C VAL A 190 8.15 8.85 -22.64
N ASP A 191 7.37 9.67 -23.34
CA ASP A 191 6.78 9.37 -24.64
C ASP A 191 6.98 10.56 -25.60
N PRO A 192 7.99 10.50 -26.49
CA PRO A 192 8.25 11.55 -27.47
C PRO A 192 7.10 11.76 -28.48
N SER A 193 6.18 10.80 -28.62
CA SER A 193 5.06 10.89 -29.58
C SER A 193 3.93 11.79 -29.10
N SER A 194 3.86 12.06 -27.79
CA SER A 194 2.81 12.86 -27.17
C SER A 194 3.40 13.92 -26.24
N PRO A 195 3.65 15.16 -26.72
CA PRO A 195 4.16 16.24 -25.88
C PRO A 195 3.27 16.50 -24.65
N ARG A 196 3.88 16.73 -23.48
CA ARG A 196 3.17 16.91 -22.19
C ARG A 196 2.06 17.97 -22.23
N ALA A 197 2.28 19.07 -22.95
CA ALA A 197 1.26 20.10 -23.15
C ALA A 197 -0.01 19.59 -23.85
N LYS A 198 0.12 18.68 -24.82
CA LYS A 198 -1.03 18.03 -25.47
C LYS A 198 -1.70 17.03 -24.54
N ALA A 199 -0.92 16.33 -23.70
CA ALA A 199 -1.47 15.42 -22.71
C ALA A 199 -2.36 16.14 -21.69
N PHE A 200 -1.99 17.35 -21.26
CA PHE A 200 -2.85 18.17 -20.39
C PHE A 200 -4.19 18.50 -21.05
N TRP A 201 -4.18 18.87 -22.33
CA TRP A 201 -5.41 19.06 -23.10
C TRP A 201 -6.27 17.80 -23.11
N LYS A 202 -5.69 16.65 -23.43
CA LYS A 202 -6.41 15.37 -23.50
C LYS A 202 -6.93 14.88 -22.14
N VAL A 203 -6.25 15.18 -21.03
CA VAL A 203 -6.76 14.84 -19.69
C VAL A 203 -7.88 15.78 -19.26
N HIS A 204 -7.76 17.09 -19.47
CA HIS A 204 -8.80 18.01 -18.98
C HIS A 204 -9.99 18.13 -19.93
N PHE A 205 -9.74 18.16 -21.23
CA PHE A 205 -10.77 18.35 -22.26
C PHE A 205 -10.57 17.34 -23.40
N PRO A 206 -10.81 16.04 -23.15
CA PRO A 206 -10.68 15.00 -24.17
C PRO A 206 -11.76 15.09 -25.25
N ASP A 207 -11.37 14.86 -26.50
CA ASP A 207 -12.30 14.65 -27.63
C ASP A 207 -12.95 13.25 -27.56
N SER A 208 -12.22 12.27 -27.02
CA SER A 208 -12.69 10.89 -26.82
C SER A 208 -12.28 10.32 -25.46
N MET A 209 -13.04 9.32 -24.96
CA MET A 209 -12.67 8.62 -23.72
C MET A 209 -11.34 7.86 -23.85
N GLU A 210 -10.94 7.54 -25.09
CA GLU A 210 -9.65 6.92 -25.39
C GLU A 210 -8.50 7.92 -25.24
N ASP A 211 -8.68 9.18 -25.67
CA ASP A 211 -7.71 10.26 -25.43
C ASP A 211 -7.52 10.52 -23.93
N ALA A 212 -8.63 10.55 -23.18
CA ALA A 212 -8.60 10.71 -21.72
C ALA A 212 -7.81 9.58 -21.05
N LYS A 213 -8.00 8.34 -21.53
CA LYS A 213 -7.31 7.16 -21.03
C LYS A 213 -5.82 7.18 -21.39
N SER A 214 -5.49 7.47 -22.66
CA SER A 214 -4.11 7.55 -23.15
C SER A 214 -3.31 8.62 -22.41
N ALA A 215 -3.88 9.81 -22.22
CA ALA A 215 -3.21 10.89 -21.53
C ALA A 215 -3.05 10.60 -20.03
N ARG A 216 -4.04 9.94 -19.40
CA ARG A 216 -3.90 9.42 -18.03
C ARG A 216 -2.76 8.39 -17.93
N THR A 217 -2.66 7.47 -18.89
CA THR A 217 -1.57 6.49 -18.96
C THR A 217 -0.22 7.16 -19.09
N GLN A 218 -0.11 8.21 -19.91
CA GLN A 218 1.12 8.98 -20.07
C GLN A 218 1.56 9.66 -18.75
N PHE A 219 0.65 10.35 -18.06
CA PHE A 219 1.01 10.98 -16.79
C PHE A 219 1.30 9.96 -15.68
N ALA A 220 0.61 8.81 -15.68
CA ALA A 220 0.96 7.70 -14.79
C ALA A 220 2.37 7.17 -15.07
N LEU A 221 2.75 7.03 -16.34
CA LEU A 221 4.09 6.64 -16.75
C LEU A 221 5.15 7.68 -16.33
N GLU A 222 4.87 8.97 -16.50
CA GLU A 222 5.75 10.07 -16.05
C GLU A 222 5.97 10.01 -14.53
N GLU A 223 4.90 9.81 -13.76
CA GLU A 223 4.95 9.68 -12.31
C GLU A 223 5.73 8.43 -11.86
N PHE A 224 5.49 7.27 -12.50
CA PHE A 224 6.28 6.06 -12.27
C PHE A 224 7.75 6.24 -12.65
N PHE A 225 8.03 6.94 -13.74
CA PHE A 225 9.40 7.22 -14.18
C PHE A 225 10.13 8.05 -13.12
N HIS A 226 9.52 9.10 -12.57
CA HIS A 226 10.12 9.89 -11.50
C HIS A 226 10.45 9.01 -10.27
N LEU A 227 9.52 8.14 -9.86
CA LEU A 227 9.76 7.21 -8.75
C LEU A 227 10.88 6.22 -9.06
N GLN A 228 10.85 5.60 -10.24
CA GLN A 228 11.84 4.61 -10.64
C GLN A 228 13.22 5.22 -10.87
N LEU A 229 13.31 6.45 -11.37
CA LEU A 229 14.58 7.17 -11.53
C LEU A 229 15.31 7.32 -10.20
N ASN A 230 14.60 7.70 -9.14
CA ASN A 230 15.17 7.79 -7.79
C ASN A 230 15.68 6.44 -7.27
N VAL A 231 14.97 5.36 -7.60
CA VAL A 231 15.34 4.01 -7.22
C VAL A 231 16.58 3.53 -7.99
N VAL A 232 16.57 3.67 -9.32
CA VAL A 232 17.69 3.28 -10.20
C VAL A 232 18.94 4.09 -9.88
N TRP A 233 18.80 5.40 -9.70
CA TRP A 233 19.93 6.27 -9.35
C TRP A 233 20.55 5.86 -8.02
N ARG A 234 19.76 5.65 -6.95
CA ARG A 234 20.28 5.16 -5.67
C ARG A 234 20.99 3.81 -5.80
N ARG A 235 20.42 2.88 -6.58
CA ARG A 235 21.03 1.58 -6.87
C ARG A 235 22.38 1.73 -7.58
N SER A 236 22.48 2.62 -8.57
CA SER A 236 23.73 2.93 -9.28
C SER A 236 24.77 3.53 -8.33
N ARG A 237 24.41 4.55 -7.53
CA ARG A 237 25.30 5.18 -6.52
C ARG A 237 25.80 4.16 -5.49
N TYR A 238 24.95 3.22 -5.07
CA TYR A 238 25.35 2.18 -4.12
C TYR A 238 26.28 1.15 -4.77
N GLY A 239 26.05 0.81 -6.04
CA GLY A 239 26.92 -0.09 -6.83
C GLY A 239 28.31 0.48 -7.12
N GLU A 240 28.50 1.80 -7.11
CA GLU A 240 29.82 2.44 -7.23
C GLU A 240 30.66 2.34 -5.94
N LYS A 241 30.05 2.02 -4.80
CA LYS A 241 30.80 1.85 -3.56
C LYS A 241 31.61 0.55 -3.63
N MET A 242 32.86 0.60 -3.18
CA MET A 242 33.66 -0.62 -3.05
C MET A 242 33.15 -1.45 -1.87
N GLY A 243 32.82 -2.69 -2.16
CA GLY A 243 32.42 -3.70 -1.21
C GLY A 243 33.46 -4.81 -1.05
N ARG A 244 33.15 -5.75 -0.16
CA ARG A 244 34.03 -6.89 0.12
C ARG A 244 33.69 -8.05 -0.80
N VAL A 245 34.73 -8.75 -1.26
CA VAL A 245 34.56 -10.02 -1.98
C VAL A 245 34.58 -11.19 -1.00
N LEU A 246 33.39 -11.68 -0.66
CA LEU A 246 33.15 -12.80 0.24
C LEU A 246 32.83 -14.10 -0.54
N GLY A 247 32.72 -15.23 0.17
CA GLY A 247 32.25 -16.50 -0.38
C GLY A 247 33.21 -17.17 -1.38
N LYS A 248 34.51 -16.85 -1.36
CA LYS A 248 35.54 -17.52 -2.17
C LYS A 248 35.65 -19.01 -1.81
N LYS A 249 35.59 -19.30 -0.50
CA LYS A 249 35.50 -20.66 0.06
C LYS A 249 34.05 -20.93 0.49
N THR A 250 33.66 -22.20 0.44
CA THR A 250 32.31 -22.65 0.83
C THR A 250 32.41 -23.87 1.76
N THR A 251 33.43 -23.91 2.62
CA THR A 251 33.75 -25.07 3.45
C THR A 251 32.67 -25.28 4.50
N TYR A 252 32.36 -24.25 5.30
CA TYR A 252 31.33 -24.34 6.33
C TYR A 252 29.95 -24.53 5.72
N LEU A 253 29.67 -23.90 4.58
CA LEU A 253 28.39 -24.08 3.87
C LEU A 253 28.17 -25.54 3.45
N LYS A 254 29.20 -26.20 2.91
CA LYS A 254 29.12 -27.62 2.52
C LYS A 254 28.92 -28.52 3.73
N GLN A 255 29.68 -28.30 4.81
CA GLN A 255 29.55 -29.05 6.05
C GLN A 255 28.17 -28.88 6.69
N PHE A 256 27.65 -27.66 6.70
CA PHE A 256 26.30 -27.36 7.16
C PHE A 256 25.26 -28.09 6.32
N TYR A 257 25.34 -28.03 4.99
CA TYR A 257 24.40 -28.73 4.13
C TYR A 257 24.41 -30.25 4.37
N THR A 258 25.59 -30.85 4.55
CA THR A 258 25.70 -32.29 4.86
C THR A 258 25.19 -32.69 6.24
N SER A 259 25.10 -31.75 7.19
CA SER A 259 24.59 -32.03 8.54
C SER A 259 23.06 -31.92 8.64
N LEU A 260 22.39 -31.40 7.62
CA LEU A 260 20.94 -31.25 7.61
C LEU A 260 20.25 -32.62 7.47
N PRO A 261 19.23 -32.92 8.28
CA PRO A 261 18.46 -34.16 8.18
C PRO A 261 17.41 -34.12 7.05
N PHE A 262 17.41 -33.08 6.23
CA PHE A 262 16.48 -32.84 5.13
C PHE A 262 17.20 -32.12 4.00
N ASP A 263 16.66 -32.21 2.78
CA ASP A 263 17.14 -31.42 1.65
C ASP A 263 16.50 -30.02 1.63
N LEU A 264 17.23 -29.04 1.13
CA LEU A 264 16.75 -27.69 0.91
C LEU A 264 15.83 -27.65 -0.32
N THR A 265 14.83 -26.76 -0.29
CA THR A 265 13.94 -26.55 -1.44
C THR A 265 14.71 -25.94 -2.62
N ASN A 266 14.17 -26.03 -3.84
CA ASN A 266 14.82 -25.42 -5.01
C ASN A 266 14.82 -23.88 -4.87
N ALA A 267 13.78 -23.30 -4.28
CA ALA A 267 13.73 -21.87 -3.99
C ALA A 267 14.83 -21.42 -3.00
N GLN A 268 15.10 -22.21 -1.95
CA GLN A 268 16.20 -21.97 -1.01
C GLN A 268 17.56 -22.10 -1.71
N LYS A 269 17.78 -23.17 -2.47
CA LYS A 269 19.03 -23.40 -3.23
C LYS A 269 19.30 -22.28 -4.23
N ARG A 270 18.26 -21.82 -4.95
CA ARG A 270 18.32 -20.69 -5.87
C ARG A 270 18.69 -19.39 -5.14
N SER A 271 18.02 -19.09 -4.03
CA SER A 271 18.29 -17.87 -3.25
C SER A 271 19.72 -17.85 -2.68
N ILE A 272 20.24 -18.99 -2.20
CA ILE A 272 21.63 -19.10 -1.73
C ILE A 272 22.63 -18.87 -2.88
N LYS A 273 22.34 -19.36 -4.09
CA LYS A 273 23.18 -19.11 -5.28
C LYS A 273 23.19 -17.64 -5.70
N GLU A 274 22.03 -16.99 -5.67
CA GLU A 274 21.89 -15.55 -5.95
C GLU A 274 22.71 -14.73 -4.94
N ILE A 275 22.57 -15.01 -3.64
CA ILE A 275 23.36 -14.37 -2.58
C ILE A 275 24.86 -14.62 -2.79
N LEU A 276 25.27 -15.86 -3.03
CA LEU A 276 26.68 -16.21 -3.26
C LEU A 276 27.27 -15.48 -4.48
N ALA A 277 26.47 -15.29 -5.54
CA ALA A 277 26.92 -14.57 -6.73
C ALA A 277 27.17 -13.10 -6.42
N ASP A 278 26.26 -12.45 -5.68
CA ASP A 278 26.42 -11.04 -5.29
C ASP A 278 27.59 -10.83 -4.32
N MET A 279 27.70 -11.68 -3.29
CA MET A 279 28.80 -11.63 -2.30
C MET A 279 30.19 -11.80 -2.93
N ARG A 280 30.28 -12.34 -4.16
CA ARG A 280 31.54 -12.52 -4.89
C ARG A 280 31.92 -11.34 -5.78
N THR A 281 31.12 -10.28 -5.79
CA THR A 281 31.39 -9.07 -6.56
C THR A 281 32.07 -8.00 -5.70
N GLU A 282 32.74 -7.04 -6.32
CA GLU A 282 33.44 -5.93 -5.63
C GLU A 282 32.49 -4.78 -5.21
N ARG A 283 31.17 -5.01 -5.30
CA ARG A 283 30.13 -4.11 -4.82
C ARG A 283 29.44 -4.71 -3.59
N PRO A 284 29.01 -3.91 -2.61
CA PRO A 284 28.25 -4.44 -1.48
C PRO A 284 26.92 -5.05 -1.96
N MET A 285 26.61 -6.25 -1.49
CA MET A 285 25.30 -6.86 -1.68
C MET A 285 24.26 -6.08 -0.87
N ASN A 286 23.11 -5.80 -1.49
CA ASN A 286 21.95 -5.26 -0.80
C ASN A 286 20.68 -5.93 -1.31
N ARG A 287 20.24 -6.96 -0.57
CA ARG A 287 19.25 -7.93 -1.07
C ARG A 287 18.10 -8.12 -0.10
N LEU A 288 16.88 -8.17 -0.63
CA LEU A 288 15.66 -8.55 0.08
C LEU A 288 15.34 -10.02 -0.16
N LEU A 289 15.40 -10.82 0.89
CA LEU A 289 14.91 -12.19 0.92
C LEU A 289 13.45 -12.21 1.38
N GLN A 290 12.56 -12.50 0.44
CA GLN A 290 11.14 -12.52 0.67
C GLN A 290 10.60 -13.95 0.60
N GLY A 291 9.75 -14.32 1.55
CA GLY A 291 9.10 -15.62 1.54
C GLY A 291 8.04 -15.73 2.62
N ASP A 292 7.10 -16.65 2.43
CA ASP A 292 6.03 -16.90 3.41
C ASP A 292 6.60 -17.30 4.79
N VAL A 293 5.81 -17.17 5.84
CA VAL A 293 6.16 -17.64 7.19
C VAL A 293 6.47 -19.14 7.12
N GLY A 294 7.68 -19.53 7.56
CA GLY A 294 8.13 -20.93 7.53
C GLY A 294 8.68 -21.42 6.19
N SER A 295 8.93 -20.54 5.21
CA SER A 295 9.65 -20.86 3.97
C SER A 295 11.15 -21.17 4.17
N GLY A 296 11.66 -21.02 5.40
CA GLY A 296 13.07 -21.29 5.73
C GLY A 296 14.01 -20.11 5.47
N LYS A 297 13.52 -18.86 5.49
CA LYS A 297 14.36 -17.64 5.39
C LYS A 297 15.59 -17.68 6.30
N THR A 298 15.41 -18.10 7.56
CA THR A 298 16.48 -18.21 8.54
C THR A 298 17.60 -19.18 8.10
N PHE A 299 17.28 -20.27 7.40
CA PHE A 299 18.30 -21.19 6.88
C PHE A 299 19.12 -20.57 5.74
N VAL A 300 18.46 -19.80 4.87
CA VAL A 300 19.15 -19.05 3.81
C VAL A 300 20.06 -17.99 4.43
N ALA A 301 19.61 -17.29 5.48
CA ALA A 301 20.44 -16.35 6.22
C ALA A 301 21.64 -17.03 6.91
N MET A 302 21.45 -18.18 7.56
CA MET A 302 22.57 -18.97 8.11
C MET A 302 23.59 -19.32 7.02
N ALA A 303 23.13 -19.84 5.87
CA ALA A 303 24.00 -20.18 4.76
C ALA A 303 24.82 -18.97 4.27
N ALA A 304 24.20 -17.80 4.18
CA ALA A 304 24.88 -16.55 3.79
C ALA A 304 25.91 -16.10 4.84
N MET A 305 25.57 -16.17 6.13
CA MET A 305 26.50 -15.84 7.22
C MET A 305 27.72 -16.78 7.22
N LEU A 306 27.54 -18.07 6.90
CA LEU A 306 28.65 -19.02 6.77
C LEU A 306 29.63 -18.63 5.65
N LEU A 307 29.16 -18.03 4.55
CA LEU A 307 30.03 -17.56 3.47
C LEU A 307 30.91 -16.37 3.90
N ALA A 308 30.37 -15.48 4.74
CA ALA A 308 31.13 -14.40 5.34
C ALA A 308 32.22 -14.93 6.30
N ILE A 309 31.86 -15.92 7.13
CA ILE A 309 32.78 -16.56 8.07
C ILE A 309 33.89 -17.34 7.35
N ASP A 310 33.57 -18.06 6.28
CA ASP A 310 34.56 -18.73 5.41
C ASP A 310 35.58 -17.73 4.81
N SER A 311 35.23 -16.45 4.76
CA SER A 311 36.06 -15.35 4.25
C SER A 311 36.84 -14.63 5.36
N GLY A 312 36.69 -15.04 6.62
CA GLY A 312 37.38 -14.45 7.78
C GLY A 312 36.65 -13.29 8.45
N CYS A 313 35.45 -12.93 7.97
CA CYS A 313 34.66 -11.82 8.51
C CYS A 313 33.65 -12.28 9.56
N GLN A 314 33.21 -11.36 10.41
CA GLN A 314 32.07 -11.52 11.31
C GLN A 314 30.75 -11.25 10.59
N ALA A 315 29.67 -11.83 11.11
CA ALA A 315 28.33 -11.57 10.66
C ALA A 315 27.41 -11.17 11.82
N ALA A 316 26.43 -10.31 11.56
CA ALA A 316 25.45 -9.86 12.56
C ALA A 316 24.02 -10.18 12.11
N LEU A 317 23.15 -10.60 13.04
CA LEU A 317 21.71 -10.72 12.81
C LEU A 317 20.97 -9.81 13.79
N MET A 318 20.23 -8.86 13.24
CA MET A 318 19.38 -7.95 13.98
C MET A 318 17.93 -8.42 13.94
N ALA A 319 17.37 -8.70 15.12
CA ALA A 319 15.99 -9.12 15.31
C ALA A 319 15.15 -8.02 15.99
N PRO A 320 13.84 -7.90 15.68
CA PRO A 320 12.98 -6.82 16.15
C PRO A 320 12.67 -6.85 17.65
N THR A 321 12.78 -8.02 18.28
CA THR A 321 12.47 -8.21 19.71
C THR A 321 13.50 -9.10 20.37
N GLN A 322 13.66 -8.95 21.69
CA GLN A 322 14.60 -9.74 22.49
C GLN A 322 14.28 -11.24 22.37
N ILE A 323 13.00 -11.61 22.46
CA ILE A 323 12.53 -13.01 22.30
C ILE A 323 12.96 -13.60 20.95
N LEU A 324 12.85 -12.82 19.85
CA LEU A 324 13.23 -13.33 18.54
C LEU A 324 14.76 -13.46 18.41
N ALA A 325 15.52 -12.52 18.97
CA ALA A 325 16.98 -12.61 19.05
C ALA A 325 17.42 -13.87 19.80
N GLU A 326 16.81 -14.16 20.96
CA GLU A 326 17.11 -15.35 21.75
C GLU A 326 16.73 -16.65 21.02
N GLN A 327 15.58 -16.67 20.33
CA GLN A 327 15.18 -17.81 19.51
C GLN A 327 16.16 -18.09 18.38
N HIS A 328 16.60 -17.03 17.68
CA HIS A 328 17.64 -17.15 16.67
C HIS A 328 18.93 -17.66 17.31
N TYR A 329 19.38 -17.10 18.43
CA TYR A 329 20.58 -17.56 19.14
C TYR A 329 20.56 -19.05 19.49
N ILE A 330 19.47 -19.54 20.10
CA ILE A 330 19.31 -20.97 20.42
C ILE A 330 19.34 -21.83 19.15
N THR A 331 18.66 -21.38 18.09
CA THR A 331 18.56 -22.12 16.82
C THR A 331 19.91 -22.16 16.11
N PHE A 332 20.62 -21.03 16.03
CA PHE A 332 21.95 -20.91 15.46
C PHE A 332 22.96 -21.77 16.23
N ARG A 333 22.94 -21.74 17.56
CA ARG A 333 23.83 -22.55 18.39
C ARG A 333 23.62 -24.05 18.18
N ARG A 334 22.36 -24.48 18.06
CA ARG A 334 22.02 -25.88 17.78
C ARG A 334 22.58 -26.37 16.45
N TRP A 335 22.50 -25.54 15.41
CA TRP A 335 22.85 -25.93 14.04
C TRP A 335 24.32 -25.70 13.69
N LEU A 336 24.91 -24.61 14.17
CA LEU A 336 26.27 -24.17 13.84
C LEU A 336 27.31 -24.51 14.92
N GLY A 337 26.87 -24.77 16.15
CA GLY A 337 27.73 -25.23 17.24
C GLY A 337 28.54 -26.50 16.89
N PRO A 338 27.94 -27.54 16.25
CA PRO A 338 28.69 -28.72 15.80
C PRO A 338 29.78 -28.43 14.75
N LEU A 339 29.72 -27.28 14.08
CA LEU A 339 30.73 -26.82 13.12
C LEU A 339 31.87 -26.02 13.78
N GLY A 340 31.82 -25.83 15.11
CA GLY A 340 32.80 -25.06 15.87
C GLY A 340 32.65 -23.54 15.76
N ILE A 341 31.51 -23.06 15.27
CA ILE A 341 31.25 -21.62 15.06
C ILE A 341 30.80 -20.98 16.36
N ARG A 342 31.50 -19.92 16.77
CA ARG A 342 31.18 -19.16 17.99
C ARG A 342 30.08 -18.14 17.72
N ILE A 343 29.05 -18.13 18.56
CA ILE A 343 27.87 -17.29 18.39
C ILE A 343 27.65 -16.51 19.70
N GLY A 344 27.50 -15.19 19.60
CA GLY A 344 27.20 -14.31 20.72
C GLY A 344 25.77 -13.79 20.68
N LEU A 345 25.23 -13.44 21.85
CA LEU A 345 23.93 -12.78 21.99
C LEU A 345 24.10 -11.42 22.69
N ARG A 346 23.54 -10.37 22.10
CA ARG A 346 23.46 -9.04 22.71
C ARG A 346 22.06 -8.46 22.58
N THR A 347 21.37 -8.35 23.70
CA THR A 347 20.10 -7.63 23.82
C THR A 347 20.22 -6.55 24.88
N GLY A 348 19.23 -5.65 25.00
CA GLY A 348 19.29 -4.57 25.99
C GLY A 348 19.43 -5.05 27.44
N ASN A 349 19.05 -6.29 27.74
CA ASN A 349 19.04 -6.83 29.11
C ASN A 349 19.99 -8.03 29.30
N ARG A 350 20.59 -8.56 28.24
CA ARG A 350 21.33 -9.82 28.28
C ARG A 350 22.52 -9.81 27.34
N GLU A 351 23.64 -10.32 27.83
CA GLU A 351 24.87 -10.51 27.10
C GLU A 351 25.39 -11.92 27.31
N GLU A 352 25.62 -12.67 26.23
CA GLU A 352 26.20 -14.02 26.30
C GLU A 352 27.25 -14.23 25.22
N GLU A 353 28.33 -14.92 25.60
CA GLU A 353 29.43 -15.34 24.71
C GLU A 353 30.03 -14.17 23.88
N MET A 354 29.91 -12.92 24.35
CA MET A 354 30.52 -11.74 23.69
C MET A 354 32.02 -11.63 23.97
N GLN A 355 32.47 -12.10 25.14
CA GLN A 355 33.90 -12.12 25.51
C GLN A 355 34.72 -13.18 24.76
N THR A 356 34.07 -14.12 24.07
CA THR A 356 34.74 -15.23 23.36
C THR A 356 35.06 -14.90 21.90
N GLU A 357 34.96 -13.63 21.51
CA GLU A 357 35.12 -13.16 20.13
C GLU A 357 34.25 -13.97 19.15
N PRO A 358 32.92 -13.77 19.24
CA PRO A 358 31.96 -14.52 18.42
C PRO A 358 32.14 -14.20 16.93
N GLN A 359 31.95 -15.21 16.08
CA GLN A 359 31.94 -15.04 14.62
C GLN A 359 30.57 -14.57 14.11
N ILE A 360 29.50 -14.96 14.80
CA ILE A 360 28.14 -14.49 14.56
C ILE A 360 27.63 -13.78 15.81
N ILE A 361 27.12 -12.56 15.66
CA ILE A 361 26.49 -11.82 16.75
C ILE A 361 25.00 -11.66 16.46
N ILE A 362 24.16 -12.12 17.37
CA ILE A 362 22.70 -12.00 17.26
C ILE A 362 22.21 -11.00 18.30
N GLY A 363 21.35 -10.08 17.91
CA GLY A 363 20.89 -9.06 18.83
C GLY A 363 19.70 -8.25 18.38
N THR A 364 19.30 -7.30 19.22
CA THR A 364 18.25 -6.32 18.90
C THR A 364 18.88 -4.99 18.47
N HIS A 365 18.12 -3.89 18.53
CA HIS A 365 18.65 -2.53 18.41
C HIS A 365 19.82 -2.23 19.37
N ALA A 366 20.05 -3.05 20.41
CA ALA A 366 21.23 -2.95 21.27
C ALA A 366 22.56 -3.05 20.50
N LEU A 367 22.58 -3.73 19.34
CA LEU A 367 23.74 -3.77 18.45
C LEU A 367 24.12 -2.38 17.89
N LEU A 368 23.18 -1.43 17.90
CA LEU A 368 23.36 -0.08 17.37
C LEU A 368 23.80 0.94 18.43
N TYR A 369 23.34 0.77 19.68
CA TYR A 369 23.51 1.76 20.75
C TYR A 369 24.58 1.38 21.78
N ASP A 370 24.74 0.08 22.08
CA ASP A 370 25.54 -0.36 23.21
C ASP A 370 26.97 -0.71 22.78
N SER A 371 27.70 0.24 22.17
CA SER A 371 29.15 0.17 21.95
C SER A 371 29.69 -1.20 21.50
N VAL A 372 28.92 -1.93 20.68
CA VAL A 372 29.32 -3.27 20.21
C VAL A 372 30.38 -3.03 19.16
N THR A 373 31.64 -3.31 19.50
CA THR A 373 32.75 -3.17 18.58
C THR A 373 32.91 -4.47 17.79
N PHE A 374 32.60 -4.40 16.50
CA PHE A 374 32.93 -5.48 15.57
C PHE A 374 34.42 -5.39 15.22
N ARG A 375 35.10 -6.52 15.18
CA ARG A 375 36.47 -6.61 14.66
C ARG A 375 36.48 -6.39 13.16
N ASP A 376 35.61 -7.12 12.46
CA ASP A 376 35.59 -7.15 11.00
C ASP A 376 34.21 -7.57 10.48
N LEU A 377 33.23 -6.66 10.53
CA LEU A 377 31.86 -6.94 10.11
C LEU A 377 31.77 -7.00 8.58
N GLY A 378 31.51 -8.18 8.03
CA GLY A 378 31.38 -8.38 6.58
C GLY A 378 29.94 -8.59 6.10
N PHE A 379 29.03 -9.01 6.97
CA PHE A 379 27.67 -9.38 6.59
C PHE A 379 26.62 -9.08 7.66
N VAL A 380 25.49 -8.50 7.28
CA VAL A 380 24.42 -8.09 8.19
C VAL A 380 23.09 -8.66 7.70
N VAL A 381 22.37 -9.31 8.60
CA VAL A 381 20.99 -9.76 8.39
C VAL A 381 20.05 -8.89 9.20
N VAL A 382 19.03 -8.33 8.55
CA VAL A 382 17.96 -7.57 9.22
C VAL A 382 16.64 -8.33 9.08
N ASP A 383 16.10 -8.80 10.19
CA ASP A 383 14.80 -9.50 10.23
C ASP A 383 13.67 -8.51 10.52
N GLU A 384 12.61 -8.50 9.70
CA GLU A 384 11.45 -7.61 9.83
C GLU A 384 11.78 -6.11 9.89
N GLN A 385 12.34 -5.58 8.78
CA GLN A 385 12.92 -4.23 8.71
C GLN A 385 11.98 -3.09 9.14
N HIS A 386 10.66 -3.24 8.98
CA HIS A 386 9.68 -2.17 9.19
C HIS A 386 9.56 -1.69 10.65
N LYS A 387 10.26 -2.33 11.60
CA LYS A 387 10.29 -1.95 13.02
C LYS A 387 11.51 -1.12 13.42
N PHE A 388 12.40 -0.80 12.48
CA PHE A 388 13.64 -0.07 12.75
C PHE A 388 13.69 1.27 12.01
N GLY A 389 14.21 2.32 12.66
CA GLY A 389 14.40 3.63 12.04
C GLY A 389 15.53 3.63 11.01
N VAL A 390 15.32 4.35 9.90
CA VAL A 390 16.25 4.49 8.75
C VAL A 390 17.65 4.88 9.24
N ALA A 391 17.84 6.11 9.73
CA ALA A 391 19.15 6.66 10.14
C ALA A 391 19.97 5.82 11.13
N GLN A 392 19.35 4.90 11.87
CA GLN A 392 20.02 4.03 12.83
C GLN A 392 20.72 2.86 12.13
N ARG A 393 20.18 2.36 11.02
CA ARG A 393 20.75 1.24 10.24
C ARG A 393 21.98 1.69 9.47
N ALA A 394 21.96 2.90 8.93
CA ALA A 394 23.12 3.59 8.35
C ALA A 394 24.34 3.52 9.25
N ALA A 395 24.16 3.69 10.56
CA ALA A 395 25.25 3.73 11.52
C ALA A 395 25.97 2.38 11.66
N LEU A 396 25.29 1.25 11.44
CA LEU A 396 25.89 -0.10 11.47
C LEU A 396 26.56 -0.45 10.14
N ILE A 397 26.01 0.05 9.03
CA ILE A 397 26.54 -0.16 7.67
C ILE A 397 27.79 0.69 7.41
N CYS A 398 27.95 1.82 8.12
CA CYS A 398 29.06 2.76 7.94
C CYS A 398 30.25 2.56 8.90
N GLN A 399 30.33 1.45 9.66
CA GLN A 399 31.46 1.19 10.60
C GLN A 399 32.71 0.61 9.92
N GLY A 400 33.17 1.22 8.83
CA GLY A 400 34.35 0.77 8.06
C GLY A 400 34.03 0.50 6.60
N GLU A 401 34.56 -0.61 6.05
CA GLU A 401 34.12 -1.10 4.75
C GLU A 401 32.66 -1.57 4.82
N ILE A 402 31.89 -1.26 3.77
CA ILE A 402 30.45 -1.49 3.78
C ILE A 402 30.18 -3.00 3.76
N PRO A 403 29.47 -3.54 4.77
CA PRO A 403 29.14 -4.95 4.80
C PRO A 403 28.03 -5.27 3.79
N ASP A 404 27.97 -6.53 3.38
CA ASP A 404 26.86 -7.07 2.63
C ASP A 404 25.60 -7.14 3.49
N VAL A 405 24.46 -6.65 2.97
CA VAL A 405 23.19 -6.55 3.71
C VAL A 405 22.13 -7.47 3.12
N LEU A 406 21.58 -8.34 3.96
CA LEU A 406 20.43 -9.18 3.66
C LEU A 406 19.24 -8.78 4.55
N VAL A 407 18.18 -8.27 3.93
CA VAL A 407 16.92 -7.99 4.63
C VAL A 407 15.95 -9.13 4.45
N MET A 408 15.28 -9.55 5.51
CA MET A 408 14.24 -10.57 5.49
C MET A 408 12.89 -9.99 5.85
N THR A 409 11.84 -10.43 5.15
CA THR A 409 10.46 -10.14 5.53
C THR A 409 9.61 -11.40 5.49
N ALA A 410 8.77 -11.59 6.50
CA ALA A 410 7.80 -12.69 6.50
C ALA A 410 6.47 -12.34 5.84
N THR A 411 6.18 -11.06 5.60
CA THR A 411 5.03 -10.63 4.78
C THR A 411 5.43 -10.66 3.32
N PRO A 412 4.79 -11.50 2.50
CA PRO A 412 4.94 -11.36 1.06
C PRO A 412 4.39 -9.99 0.66
N ILE A 413 5.25 -9.12 0.19
CA ILE A 413 4.88 -7.85 -0.42
C ILE A 413 4.60 -8.14 -1.90
N PRO A 414 3.51 -7.63 -2.49
CA PRO A 414 3.28 -7.76 -3.92
C PRO A 414 4.53 -7.29 -4.68
N ARG A 415 4.97 -8.05 -5.68
CA ARG A 415 6.21 -7.75 -6.44
C ARG A 415 6.23 -6.31 -6.95
N THR A 416 5.06 -5.80 -7.26
CA THR A 416 4.75 -4.47 -7.77
C THR A 416 5.17 -3.39 -6.77
N LEU A 417 4.76 -3.53 -5.50
CA LEU A 417 5.19 -2.67 -4.41
C LEU A 417 6.67 -2.86 -4.06
N THR A 418 7.18 -4.09 -4.13
CA THR A 418 8.61 -4.35 -3.92
C THR A 418 9.45 -3.59 -4.95
N MET A 419 9.06 -3.58 -6.21
CA MET A 419 9.76 -2.83 -7.27
C MET A 419 9.68 -1.31 -7.14
N THR A 420 8.62 -0.76 -6.52
CA THR A 420 8.51 0.69 -6.30
C THR A 420 9.22 1.14 -5.04
N ILE A 421 8.90 0.52 -3.90
CA ILE A 421 9.29 0.99 -2.56
C ILE A 421 10.68 0.49 -2.20
N TYR A 422 11.02 -0.73 -2.64
CA TYR A 422 12.28 -1.42 -2.34
C TYR A 422 13.05 -1.78 -3.61
N GLY A 423 12.79 -1.09 -4.74
CA GLY A 423 13.38 -1.44 -6.02
C GLY A 423 14.88 -1.14 -6.14
N ASP A 424 15.49 -0.58 -5.09
CA ASP A 424 16.93 -0.41 -4.95
C ASP A 424 17.58 -1.68 -4.40
N LEU A 425 16.78 -2.64 -3.93
CA LEU A 425 17.19 -3.95 -3.43
C LEU A 425 17.09 -5.00 -4.54
N ASP A 426 18.10 -5.86 -4.62
CA ASP A 426 17.98 -7.11 -5.36
C ASP A 426 17.02 -8.05 -4.60
N VAL A 427 16.14 -8.79 -5.27
CA VAL A 427 15.10 -9.59 -4.60
C VAL A 427 15.32 -11.08 -4.83
N SER A 428 15.32 -11.86 -3.75
CA SER A 428 15.23 -13.32 -3.77
C SER A 428 13.88 -13.78 -3.23
N LEU A 429 13.21 -14.67 -3.96
CA LEU A 429 11.89 -15.17 -3.60
C LEU A 429 11.98 -16.64 -3.14
N LEU A 430 11.43 -16.91 -1.96
CA LEU A 430 11.14 -18.26 -1.47
C LEU A 430 9.66 -18.57 -1.71
N ASP A 431 9.36 -19.03 -2.92
CA ASP A 431 8.04 -19.43 -3.42
C ASP A 431 7.67 -20.90 -3.11
N GLU A 432 8.59 -21.65 -2.51
CA GLU A 432 8.38 -23.04 -2.11
C GLU A 432 8.32 -23.21 -0.59
N LYS A 433 7.42 -24.05 -0.10
CA LYS A 433 7.35 -24.44 1.32
C LYS A 433 8.17 -25.71 1.57
N PRO A 434 8.92 -25.81 2.68
CA PRO A 434 9.66 -27.02 3.02
C PRO A 434 8.74 -28.26 3.13
N PRO A 435 9.23 -29.45 2.77
CA PRO A 435 8.48 -30.70 2.96
C PRO A 435 8.23 -30.97 4.45
N GLY A 436 7.08 -31.56 4.78
CA GLY A 436 6.70 -31.93 6.16
C GLY A 436 5.72 -31.00 6.87
N ARG A 437 5.32 -29.88 6.24
CA ARG A 437 4.26 -29.01 6.78
C ARG A 437 2.87 -29.60 6.49
N SER A 438 2.05 -29.74 7.52
CA SER A 438 0.68 -30.19 7.38
C SER A 438 -0.21 -29.10 6.77
N LYS A 439 -1.14 -29.50 5.88
CA LYS A 439 -2.10 -28.57 5.27
C LYS A 439 -2.96 -27.94 6.37
N ILE A 440 -3.03 -26.61 6.38
CA ILE A 440 -3.94 -25.87 7.27
C ILE A 440 -5.31 -25.83 6.60
N ILE A 441 -6.32 -26.35 7.29
CA ILE A 441 -7.71 -26.28 6.87
C ILE A 441 -8.27 -24.95 7.38
N THR A 442 -8.47 -24.00 6.48
CA THR A 442 -9.09 -22.71 6.79
C THR A 442 -10.59 -22.80 6.54
N ALA A 443 -11.41 -22.26 7.44
CA ALA A 443 -12.86 -22.29 7.29
C ALA A 443 -13.50 -21.00 7.81
N VAL A 444 -14.37 -20.39 7.01
CA VAL A 444 -15.17 -19.22 7.44
C VAL A 444 -16.48 -19.71 8.07
N ARG A 445 -16.84 -19.14 9.24
CA ARG A 445 -18.09 -19.46 9.95
C ARG A 445 -18.84 -18.18 10.27
N ILE A 446 -20.05 -18.09 9.69
CA ILE A 446 -20.97 -16.96 9.86
C ILE A 446 -21.88 -17.25 11.06
N SER A 447 -21.87 -16.37 12.06
CA SER A 447 -22.68 -16.50 13.28
C SER A 447 -22.74 -17.92 13.88
N PRO A 448 -21.59 -18.60 14.08
CA PRO A 448 -21.58 -19.98 14.54
C PRO A 448 -22.10 -20.11 15.97
N LYS A 449 -22.75 -21.25 16.25
CA LYS A 449 -23.12 -21.60 17.61
C LYS A 449 -21.87 -21.79 18.44
N GLN A 450 -21.78 -21.06 19.54
CA GLN A 450 -20.62 -21.08 20.43
C GLN A 450 -20.36 -22.46 21.06
N THR A 451 -21.42 -23.28 21.21
CA THR A 451 -21.35 -24.67 21.66
C THR A 451 -20.50 -25.53 20.75
N ASP A 452 -20.63 -25.35 19.44
CA ASP A 452 -19.99 -26.19 18.43
C ASP A 452 -18.49 -25.90 18.39
N ILE A 453 -18.12 -24.62 18.49
CA ILE A 453 -16.73 -24.18 18.61
C ILE A 453 -16.10 -24.74 19.89
N THR A 454 -16.83 -24.65 21.02
CA THR A 454 -16.33 -25.14 22.30
C THR A 454 -16.09 -26.65 22.27
N LYS A 455 -17.02 -27.41 21.65
CA LYS A 455 -16.86 -28.86 21.46
C LYS A 455 -15.63 -29.17 20.60
N PHE A 456 -15.49 -28.49 19.47
CA PHE A 456 -14.35 -28.68 18.58
C PHE A 456 -13.01 -28.42 19.28
N ILE A 457 -12.89 -27.35 20.07
CA ILE A 457 -11.67 -27.08 20.85
C ILE A 457 -11.43 -28.21 21.84
N LYS A 458 -12.45 -28.64 22.61
CA LYS A 458 -12.30 -29.72 23.59
C LYS A 458 -11.84 -31.03 22.95
N ASP A 459 -12.35 -31.38 21.78
CA ASP A 459 -11.93 -32.57 21.05
C ASP A 459 -10.43 -32.49 20.69
N GLN A 460 -9.96 -31.32 20.24
CA GLN A 460 -8.54 -31.10 19.92
C GLN A 460 -7.65 -31.09 21.18
N LEU A 461 -8.10 -30.48 22.28
CA LEU A 461 -7.37 -30.48 23.55
C LEU A 461 -7.30 -31.88 24.18
N ALA A 462 -8.32 -32.73 23.98
CA ALA A 462 -8.31 -34.13 24.43
C ALA A 462 -7.21 -34.94 23.74
N GLU A 463 -6.86 -34.59 22.49
CA GLU A 463 -5.71 -35.13 21.76
C GLU A 463 -4.37 -34.52 22.21
N ARG A 464 -4.32 -33.82 23.35
CA ARG A 464 -3.15 -33.09 23.91
C ARG A 464 -2.60 -31.99 22.99
N ARG A 465 -3.43 -31.45 22.10
CA ARG A 465 -3.06 -30.33 21.24
C ARG A 465 -3.32 -29.00 21.93
N GLN A 466 -2.81 -27.91 21.35
CA GLN A 466 -3.01 -26.56 21.88
C GLN A 466 -3.76 -25.64 20.90
N ALA A 467 -4.45 -24.64 21.45
CA ALA A 467 -5.33 -23.75 20.72
C ALA A 467 -5.05 -22.26 20.98
N TYR A 468 -5.13 -21.45 19.93
CA TYR A 468 -5.12 -20.00 19.99
C TYR A 468 -6.54 -19.44 19.82
N LEU A 469 -6.91 -18.49 20.67
CA LEU A 469 -8.20 -17.79 20.67
C LEU A 469 -7.94 -16.28 20.56
N VAL A 470 -7.97 -15.76 19.34
CA VAL A 470 -7.52 -14.41 19.03
C VAL A 470 -8.70 -13.47 18.81
N TYR A 471 -8.65 -12.32 19.46
CA TYR A 471 -9.64 -11.24 19.40
C TYR A 471 -9.02 -9.98 18.76
N PRO A 472 -9.75 -9.29 17.87
CA PRO A 472 -9.25 -8.11 17.21
C PRO A 472 -9.18 -6.94 18.19
N LEU A 473 -8.34 -5.98 17.82
CA LEU A 473 -8.35 -4.67 18.45
C LEU A 473 -9.64 -3.95 18.04
N VAL A 474 -10.45 -3.52 18.99
CA VAL A 474 -11.55 -2.58 18.73
C VAL A 474 -10.94 -1.17 18.71
N GLU A 475 -11.35 -0.34 17.74
CA GLU A 475 -10.79 1.00 17.50
C GLU A 475 -11.08 2.03 18.62
N GLU A 476 -11.87 1.65 19.63
CA GLU A 476 -12.26 2.55 20.72
C GLU A 476 -11.41 2.30 21.98
N SER A 477 -10.30 3.03 22.10
CA SER A 477 -9.46 3.21 23.31
C SER A 477 -8.75 1.96 23.88
N GLU A 478 -7.52 2.11 24.39
CA GLU A 478 -6.76 1.00 24.97
C GLU A 478 -7.36 0.38 26.25
N ILE A 479 -8.30 1.08 26.89
CA ILE A 479 -8.93 0.66 28.15
C ILE A 479 -9.95 -0.45 27.89
N LEU A 480 -10.86 -0.24 26.94
CA LEU A 480 -11.86 -1.23 26.52
C LEU A 480 -11.22 -2.48 25.89
N LYS A 481 -10.00 -2.37 25.34
CA LYS A 481 -9.23 -3.49 24.72
C LYS A 481 -8.84 -4.59 25.71
N ALA A 482 -8.37 -4.21 26.90
CA ALA A 482 -7.97 -5.15 27.93
C ALA A 482 -9.19 -5.81 28.59
N GLU A 483 -10.27 -5.06 28.75
CA GLU A 483 -11.53 -5.54 29.33
C GLU A 483 -12.16 -6.63 28.45
N SER A 484 -12.21 -6.44 27.12
CA SER A 484 -12.80 -7.43 26.20
C SER A 484 -12.05 -8.78 26.19
N ALA A 485 -10.71 -8.77 26.14
CA ALA A 485 -9.92 -10.01 26.18
C ALA A 485 -9.96 -10.68 27.56
N THR A 486 -10.02 -9.89 28.65
CA THR A 486 -10.13 -10.41 30.02
C THR A 486 -11.51 -11.02 30.28
N GLU A 487 -12.57 -10.40 29.80
CA GLU A 487 -13.91 -10.99 29.83
C GLU A 487 -13.99 -12.29 29.02
N ALA A 488 -13.41 -12.29 27.82
CA ALA A 488 -13.35 -13.49 26.98
C ALA A 488 -12.56 -14.61 27.68
N PHE A 489 -11.45 -14.26 28.34
CA PHE A 489 -10.66 -15.18 29.14
C PHE A 489 -11.48 -15.84 30.26
N GLU A 490 -12.20 -15.06 31.06
CA GLU A 490 -13.06 -15.61 32.12
C GLU A 490 -14.17 -16.52 31.57
N LYS A 491 -14.77 -16.14 30.44
CA LYS A 491 -15.76 -16.97 29.73
C LYS A 491 -15.14 -18.29 29.24
N TRP A 492 -13.95 -18.25 28.65
CA TRP A 492 -13.25 -19.43 28.14
C TRP A 492 -12.72 -20.34 29.24
N LYS A 493 -12.25 -19.77 30.36
CA LYS A 493 -11.84 -20.50 31.56
C LYS A 493 -12.98 -21.34 32.14
N LYS A 494 -14.21 -20.79 32.16
CA LYS A 494 -15.41 -21.54 32.56
C LYS A 494 -15.78 -22.63 31.55
N ARG A 495 -15.68 -22.35 30.24
CA ARG A 495 -16.07 -23.28 29.17
C ARG A 495 -15.11 -24.45 29.00
N LEU A 496 -13.82 -24.21 29.16
CA LEU A 496 -12.73 -25.18 29.07
C LEU A 496 -12.32 -25.68 30.46
N SER A 497 -13.29 -25.84 31.36
CA SER A 497 -13.06 -26.44 32.68
C SER A 497 -12.35 -27.80 32.52
N GLY A 498 -11.22 -27.97 33.20
CA GLY A 498 -10.33 -29.13 33.07
C GLY A 498 -9.09 -28.89 32.21
N TYR A 499 -8.98 -27.77 31.50
CA TYR A 499 -7.78 -27.38 30.75
C TYR A 499 -7.21 -26.05 31.25
N SER A 500 -5.90 -25.87 31.10
CA SER A 500 -5.22 -24.64 31.46
C SER A 500 -5.42 -23.58 30.38
N VAL A 501 -5.99 -22.43 30.76
CA VAL A 501 -6.22 -21.29 29.86
C VAL A 501 -5.32 -20.14 30.29
N GLY A 502 -4.63 -19.52 29.33
CA GLY A 502 -3.79 -18.34 29.53
C GLY A 502 -4.37 -17.10 28.85
N LEU A 503 -3.95 -15.91 29.29
CA LEU A 503 -4.30 -14.62 28.70
C LEU A 503 -3.03 -13.87 28.32
N ILE A 504 -2.99 -13.31 27.11
CA ILE A 504 -1.94 -12.38 26.69
C ILE A 504 -2.53 -11.17 25.96
N HIS A 505 -2.20 -9.96 26.42
CA HIS A 505 -2.67 -8.72 25.80
C HIS A 505 -1.59 -7.63 25.83
N GLY A 506 -1.82 -6.54 25.07
CA GLY A 506 -0.83 -5.49 24.85
C GLY A 506 -0.31 -4.80 26.11
N ARG A 507 -1.13 -4.71 27.16
CA ARG A 507 -0.76 -4.07 28.43
C ARG A 507 0.10 -4.89 29.39
N LEU A 508 0.24 -6.20 29.17
CA LEU A 508 1.12 -7.00 30.02
C LEU A 508 2.56 -6.51 29.86
N ARG A 509 3.30 -6.50 30.96
CA ARG A 509 4.72 -6.15 30.90
C ARG A 509 5.46 -7.17 30.01
N PRO A 510 6.55 -6.79 29.33
CA PRO A 510 7.31 -7.71 28.49
C PRO A 510 7.66 -9.03 29.20
N GLU A 511 8.10 -8.97 30.47
CA GLU A 511 8.44 -10.13 31.31
C GLU A 511 7.24 -11.06 31.58
N GLU A 512 6.04 -10.49 31.78
CA GLU A 512 4.81 -11.26 32.01
C GLU A 512 4.37 -11.95 30.71
N LYS A 513 4.44 -11.25 29.57
CA LYS A 513 4.16 -11.83 28.24
C LYS A 513 5.08 -13.00 27.97
N GLU A 514 6.36 -12.84 28.25
CA GLU A 514 7.38 -13.87 28.09
C GLU A 514 7.09 -15.10 28.95
N THR A 515 6.75 -14.89 30.22
CA THR A 515 6.39 -15.97 31.15
C THR A 515 5.18 -16.76 30.63
N VAL A 516 4.11 -16.08 30.21
CA VAL A 516 2.91 -16.74 29.67
C VAL A 516 3.22 -17.53 28.39
N MET A 517 4.01 -16.95 27.47
CA MET A 517 4.39 -17.61 26.23
C MET A 517 5.30 -18.83 26.47
N SER A 518 6.21 -18.76 27.44
CA SER A 518 7.07 -19.89 27.83
C SER A 518 6.22 -21.06 28.35
N ARG A 519 5.28 -20.78 29.26
CA ARG A 519 4.34 -21.79 29.79
C ARG A 519 3.45 -22.39 28.72
N PHE A 520 2.98 -21.57 27.77
CA PHE A 520 2.24 -22.07 26.62
C PHE A 520 3.12 -22.97 25.74
N ARG A 521 4.36 -22.57 25.44
CA ARG A 521 5.27 -23.42 24.64
C ARG A 521 5.58 -24.77 25.29
N ASN A 522 5.69 -24.82 26.62
CA ASN A 522 5.97 -26.04 27.37
C ASN A 522 4.75 -26.96 27.54
N GLY A 523 3.57 -26.55 27.05
CA GLY A 523 2.34 -27.33 27.15
C GLY A 523 1.60 -27.18 28.50
N GLU A 524 2.07 -26.30 29.40
CA GLU A 524 1.39 -26.02 30.68
C GLU A 524 0.08 -25.25 30.49
N ILE A 525 -0.01 -24.48 29.41
CA ILE A 525 -1.23 -23.79 29.00
C ILE A 525 -1.75 -24.48 27.73
N SER A 526 -2.97 -24.97 27.78
CA SER A 526 -3.59 -25.71 26.67
C SER A 526 -4.26 -24.78 25.67
N ALA A 527 -4.86 -23.68 26.14
CA ALA A 527 -5.50 -22.67 25.29
C ALA A 527 -5.03 -21.25 25.65
N LEU A 528 -4.66 -20.45 24.66
CA LEU A 528 -4.21 -19.07 24.86
C LEU A 528 -5.21 -18.09 24.27
N VAL A 529 -5.81 -17.27 25.13
CA VAL A 529 -6.64 -16.13 24.75
C VAL A 529 -5.76 -14.92 24.52
N SER A 530 -5.87 -14.28 23.36
CA SER A 530 -5.01 -13.16 23.03
C SER A 530 -5.68 -12.06 22.22
N THR A 531 -5.05 -10.89 22.24
CA THR A 531 -5.22 -9.89 21.19
C THR A 531 -4.22 -10.14 20.04
N THR A 532 -4.12 -9.22 19.08
CA THR A 532 -3.16 -9.25 17.94
C THR A 532 -1.67 -9.32 18.34
N VAL A 533 -1.34 -9.29 19.63
CA VAL A 533 0.03 -9.29 20.16
C VAL A 533 0.79 -10.61 19.88
N ILE A 534 0.11 -11.67 19.44
CA ILE A 534 0.73 -12.93 18.99
C ILE A 534 1.56 -12.76 17.70
N GLU A 535 1.58 -11.58 17.07
CA GLU A 535 2.47 -11.27 15.94
C GLU A 535 3.96 -11.55 16.23
N VAL A 536 4.41 -11.51 17.49
CA VAL A 536 5.83 -11.66 17.84
C VAL A 536 6.27 -13.14 17.84
N GLY A 537 6.99 -13.55 16.79
CA GLY A 537 8.11 -14.51 16.79
C GLY A 537 7.89 -15.97 17.22
N VAL A 538 7.10 -16.26 18.25
CA VAL A 538 7.14 -17.55 18.96
C VAL A 538 6.53 -18.69 18.13
N ASP A 539 7.30 -19.78 18.02
CA ASP A 539 6.89 -21.05 17.42
C ASP A 539 6.43 -22.02 18.51
N VAL A 540 5.19 -22.53 18.36
CA VAL A 540 4.62 -23.56 19.23
C VAL A 540 4.22 -24.75 18.36
N PRO A 541 5.09 -25.77 18.19
CA PRO A 541 4.85 -26.88 17.26
C PRO A 541 3.56 -27.68 17.52
N ASN A 542 3.13 -27.75 18.78
CA ASN A 542 1.93 -28.47 19.20
C ASN A 542 0.63 -27.64 19.08
N ALA A 543 0.72 -26.37 18.69
CA ALA A 543 -0.44 -25.54 18.39
C ALA A 543 -1.03 -25.92 17.03
N SER A 544 -2.24 -26.49 17.06
CA SER A 544 -2.93 -27.00 15.87
C SER A 544 -4.20 -26.23 15.54
N VAL A 545 -4.78 -25.51 16.51
CA VAL A 545 -6.05 -24.79 16.33
C VAL A 545 -5.82 -23.29 16.48
N MET A 546 -6.35 -22.52 15.52
CA MET A 546 -6.41 -21.06 15.55
C MET A 546 -7.86 -20.64 15.35
N ILE A 547 -8.40 -19.85 16.28
CA ILE A 547 -9.74 -19.29 16.19
C ILE A 547 -9.63 -17.78 16.25
N LEU A 548 -10.14 -17.14 15.20
CA LEU A 548 -10.12 -15.69 15.03
C LEU A 548 -11.55 -15.19 15.19
N HIS A 549 -11.83 -14.56 16.32
CA HIS A 549 -13.12 -13.92 16.59
C HIS A 549 -13.24 -12.63 15.79
N HIS A 550 -14.41 -12.27 15.26
CA HIS A 550 -14.61 -11.03 14.50
C HIS A 550 -13.55 -10.83 13.40
N ALA A 551 -13.31 -11.89 12.62
CA ALA A 551 -12.22 -11.98 11.65
C ALA A 551 -12.28 -10.86 10.59
N GLU A 552 -13.48 -10.31 10.31
CA GLU A 552 -13.68 -9.16 9.42
C GLU A 552 -12.83 -7.93 9.78
N ARG A 553 -12.52 -7.76 11.06
CA ARG A 553 -11.80 -6.59 11.61
C ARG A 553 -10.28 -6.65 11.43
N PHE A 554 -9.71 -7.79 11.09
CA PHE A 554 -8.26 -7.93 10.88
C PHE A 554 -7.90 -7.67 9.42
N GLY A 555 -6.71 -7.13 9.13
CA GLY A 555 -6.18 -7.11 7.76
C GLY A 555 -5.90 -8.52 7.21
N LEU A 556 -5.94 -8.72 5.88
CA LEU A 556 -5.63 -10.05 5.32
C LEU A 556 -4.20 -10.48 5.63
N ALA A 557 -3.25 -9.55 5.55
CA ALA A 557 -1.86 -9.82 5.91
C ALA A 557 -1.73 -10.32 7.36
N GLN A 558 -2.44 -9.69 8.31
CA GLN A 558 -2.46 -10.11 9.71
C GLN A 558 -3.09 -11.50 9.89
N LEU A 559 -4.23 -11.75 9.24
CA LEU A 559 -4.88 -13.06 9.26
C LEU A 559 -3.97 -14.15 8.71
N HIS A 560 -3.24 -13.88 7.63
CA HIS A 560 -2.28 -14.80 7.04
C HIS A 560 -1.09 -15.09 7.98
N GLN A 561 -0.52 -14.05 8.61
CA GLN A 561 0.54 -14.23 9.61
C GLN A 561 0.06 -15.07 10.80
N LEU A 562 -1.12 -14.78 11.34
CA LEU A 562 -1.73 -15.52 12.45
C LEU A 562 -1.98 -16.98 12.04
N ARG A 563 -2.56 -17.22 10.86
CA ARG A 563 -2.71 -18.56 10.28
C ARG A 563 -1.37 -19.30 10.20
N GLY A 564 -0.28 -18.60 9.84
CA GLY A 564 1.06 -19.16 9.77
C GLY A 564 1.69 -19.59 11.12
N ARG A 565 1.05 -19.30 12.26
CA ARG A 565 1.49 -19.71 13.60
C ARG A 565 1.07 -21.12 14.00
N ILE A 566 0.16 -21.75 13.25
CA ILE A 566 -0.30 -23.14 13.49
C ILE A 566 0.17 -24.09 12.40
N GLY A 567 0.07 -25.39 12.65
CA GLY A 567 0.39 -26.44 11.67
C GLY A 567 1.89 -26.55 11.39
N ARG A 568 2.71 -26.33 12.41
CA ARG A 568 4.18 -26.45 12.34
C ARG A 568 4.69 -27.83 12.80
N GLY A 569 3.87 -28.59 13.52
CA GLY A 569 4.12 -30.02 13.79
C GLY A 569 3.55 -30.94 12.70
N GLY A 570 3.65 -32.25 12.92
CA GLY A 570 3.11 -33.27 11.99
C GLY A 570 1.57 -33.38 11.98
N HIS A 571 0.87 -32.65 12.84
CA HIS A 571 -0.60 -32.71 12.96
C HIS A 571 -1.29 -31.69 12.05
N LYS A 572 -2.50 -32.02 11.58
CA LYS A 572 -3.32 -31.10 10.76
C LYS A 572 -3.64 -29.82 11.54
N GLY A 573 -3.43 -28.67 10.91
CA GLY A 573 -3.78 -27.36 11.46
C GLY A 573 -5.20 -26.94 11.05
N TYR A 574 -5.93 -26.28 11.94
CA TYR A 574 -7.28 -25.75 11.70
C TYR A 574 -7.31 -24.25 12.00
N CYS A 575 -7.66 -23.44 11.00
CA CYS A 575 -7.85 -22.00 11.12
C CYS A 575 -9.33 -21.67 10.94
N ILE A 576 -10.01 -21.23 11.99
CA ILE A 576 -11.44 -20.92 11.97
C ILE A 576 -11.64 -19.41 12.08
N LEU A 577 -12.23 -18.82 11.03
CA LEU A 577 -12.52 -17.40 10.92
C LEU A 577 -13.98 -17.15 11.29
N LEU A 578 -14.23 -16.52 12.44
CA LEU A 578 -15.59 -16.25 12.93
C LEU A 578 -16.01 -14.85 12.52
N THR A 579 -17.16 -14.71 11.88
CA THR A 579 -17.70 -13.41 11.46
C THR A 579 -19.20 -13.31 11.71
N ASP A 580 -19.72 -12.09 11.86
CA ASP A 580 -21.16 -11.84 11.93
C ASP A 580 -21.83 -11.77 10.54
N GLY A 581 -21.03 -11.69 9.46
CA GLY A 581 -21.49 -11.75 8.08
C GLY A 581 -22.26 -10.51 7.58
N LYS A 582 -22.17 -9.38 8.28
CA LYS A 582 -22.95 -8.18 7.93
C LYS A 582 -22.46 -7.44 6.68
N SER A 583 -21.17 -7.51 6.38
CA SER A 583 -20.55 -6.82 5.23
C SER A 583 -20.19 -7.83 4.12
N PRO A 584 -20.72 -7.67 2.90
CA PRO A 584 -20.35 -8.49 1.74
C PRO A 584 -18.86 -8.40 1.40
N GLU A 585 -18.28 -7.20 1.44
CA GLU A 585 -16.85 -6.95 1.17
C GLU A 585 -15.96 -7.68 2.19
N ALA A 586 -16.34 -7.64 3.47
CA ALA A 586 -15.61 -8.35 4.52
C ALA A 586 -15.69 -9.88 4.34
N LEU A 587 -16.82 -10.40 3.85
CA LEU A 587 -16.98 -11.82 3.60
C LEU A 587 -16.15 -12.27 2.39
N GLU A 588 -16.12 -11.48 1.31
CA GLU A 588 -15.28 -11.71 0.15
C GLU A 588 -13.81 -11.79 0.55
N LYS A 589 -13.34 -10.81 1.33
CA LYS A 589 -12.01 -10.81 1.94
C LYS A 589 -11.71 -12.13 2.69
N LEU A 590 -12.58 -12.56 3.60
CA LEU A 590 -12.35 -13.81 4.36
C LEU A 590 -12.34 -15.06 3.47
N ARG A 591 -13.13 -15.10 2.40
CA ARG A 591 -13.16 -16.20 1.42
C ARG A 591 -11.83 -16.33 0.66
N ILE A 592 -11.14 -15.22 0.39
CA ILE A 592 -9.81 -15.27 -0.25
C ILE A 592 -8.83 -16.07 0.63
N LEU A 593 -8.85 -15.86 1.95
CA LEU A 593 -8.00 -16.62 2.89
C LEU A 593 -8.42 -18.09 3.03
N GLU A 594 -9.70 -18.39 2.82
CA GLU A 594 -10.22 -19.76 2.82
C GLU A 594 -9.76 -20.54 1.57
N GLN A 595 -9.74 -19.88 0.41
CA GLN A 595 -9.42 -20.48 -0.88
C GLN A 595 -7.91 -20.58 -1.13
N SER A 596 -7.14 -19.55 -0.78
CA SER A 596 -5.70 -19.51 -1.03
C SER A 596 -4.87 -19.74 0.23
N SER A 597 -3.82 -20.54 0.08
CA SER A 597 -2.78 -20.72 1.10
C SER A 597 -1.47 -20.02 0.76
N ASP A 598 -1.42 -19.36 -0.41
CA ASP A 598 -0.25 -18.62 -0.89
C ASP A 598 -0.28 -17.19 -0.35
N GLY A 599 0.75 -16.83 0.41
CA GLY A 599 0.85 -15.49 0.99
C GLY A 599 1.03 -14.40 -0.06
N PHE A 600 1.57 -14.70 -1.26
CA PHE A 600 1.69 -13.72 -2.34
C PHE A 600 0.33 -13.37 -2.94
N GLU A 601 -0.50 -14.37 -3.25
CA GLU A 601 -1.87 -14.16 -3.74
C GLU A 601 -2.70 -13.38 -2.72
N ILE A 602 -2.57 -13.71 -1.43
CA ILE A 602 -3.28 -13.01 -0.35
C ILE A 602 -2.83 -11.56 -0.24
N ALA A 603 -1.54 -11.27 -0.41
CA ALA A 603 -1.02 -9.91 -0.34
C ALA A 603 -1.46 -9.05 -1.53
N GLU A 604 -1.51 -9.62 -2.74
CA GLU A 604 -2.09 -8.94 -3.90
C GLU A 604 -3.58 -8.64 -3.71
N ALA A 605 -4.33 -9.59 -3.16
CA ALA A 605 -5.73 -9.40 -2.83
C ALA A 605 -5.95 -8.34 -1.73
N ASP A 606 -5.12 -8.31 -0.68
CA ASP A 606 -5.19 -7.29 0.38
C ASP A 606 -4.96 -5.89 -0.19
N LEU A 607 -3.97 -5.75 -1.07
CA LEU A 607 -3.68 -4.47 -1.72
C LEU A 607 -4.83 -4.03 -2.64
N LYS A 608 -5.47 -4.97 -3.35
CA LYS A 608 -6.63 -4.70 -4.22
C LYS A 608 -7.83 -4.20 -3.42
N LEU A 609 -8.08 -4.79 -2.26
CA LEU A 609 -9.23 -4.46 -1.41
C LEU A 609 -9.03 -3.17 -0.60
N ARG A 610 -7.81 -2.90 -0.12
CA ARG A 610 -7.50 -1.70 0.69
C ARG A 610 -7.16 -0.46 -0.13
N GLY A 611 -6.67 -0.67 -1.37
CA GLY A 611 -6.00 0.36 -2.12
C GLY A 611 -4.59 0.67 -1.56
N PRO A 612 -3.76 1.40 -2.32
CA PRO A 612 -2.34 1.59 -2.01
C PRO A 612 -2.05 2.52 -0.82
N GLY A 613 -3.01 3.37 -0.42
CA GLY A 613 -2.79 4.44 0.56
C GLY A 613 -2.40 3.96 1.97
N ASP A 614 -2.96 2.85 2.45
CA ASP A 614 -2.71 2.35 3.82
C ASP A 614 -1.37 1.59 3.96
N VAL A 615 -0.93 0.89 2.91
CA VAL A 615 0.37 0.19 2.91
C VAL A 615 1.53 1.20 2.84
N LEU A 616 1.29 2.35 2.22
CA LEU A 616 2.22 3.46 2.09
C LEU A 616 2.24 4.40 3.31
N GLY A 617 1.32 4.22 4.27
CA GLY A 617 1.12 5.11 5.43
C GLY A 617 2.31 5.24 6.39
N VAL A 618 3.38 4.46 6.21
CA VAL A 618 4.63 4.55 6.98
C VAL A 618 5.74 5.29 6.21
N VAL A 619 5.57 5.56 4.90
CA VAL A 619 6.59 6.20 4.03
C VAL A 619 6.22 7.66 3.71
N GLN A 620 5.57 8.34 4.66
CA GLN A 620 4.85 9.61 4.53
C GLN A 620 5.65 10.85 4.11
N SER A 621 6.96 10.77 3.85
CA SER A 621 7.73 11.95 3.44
C SER A 621 7.96 12.06 1.92
N GLY A 622 7.78 10.99 1.12
CA GLY A 622 8.16 11.01 -0.30
C GLY A 622 7.13 10.46 -1.31
N LEU A 623 6.16 9.66 -0.86
CA LEU A 623 5.17 9.00 -1.74
C LEU A 623 3.78 9.68 -1.67
N SER A 624 3.65 10.75 -0.89
CA SER A 624 2.39 11.42 -0.52
C SER A 624 1.71 12.16 -1.68
N ASP A 625 2.41 12.37 -2.79
CA ASP A 625 1.96 13.20 -3.92
C ASP A 625 1.57 12.41 -5.18
N ILE A 626 1.45 11.08 -5.08
CA ILE A 626 1.14 10.23 -6.25
C ILE A 626 -0.34 10.39 -6.65
N ARG A 627 -0.59 10.95 -7.85
CA ARG A 627 -1.92 11.41 -8.30
C ARG A 627 -2.66 10.40 -9.18
N PHE A 628 -1.95 9.58 -9.94
CA PHE A 628 -2.58 8.74 -10.98
C PHE A 628 -2.61 7.25 -10.68
N VAL A 629 -1.79 6.81 -9.72
CA VAL A 629 -1.43 5.40 -9.64
C VAL A 629 -2.44 4.60 -8.84
N ASP A 630 -3.13 3.71 -9.55
CA ASP A 630 -3.63 2.48 -8.98
C ASP A 630 -2.54 1.40 -9.16
N PHE A 631 -1.71 1.23 -8.14
CA PHE A 631 -0.44 0.47 -8.18
C PHE A 631 -0.57 -0.98 -8.68
N LEU A 632 -1.79 -1.51 -8.71
CA LEU A 632 -2.09 -2.87 -9.08
C LEU A 632 -2.57 -3.04 -10.51
N SER A 633 -3.21 -2.03 -11.10
CA SER A 633 -3.69 -2.11 -12.48
C SER A 633 -2.60 -1.79 -13.50
N ASP A 634 -1.54 -1.08 -13.10
CA ASP A 634 -0.55 -0.49 -14.02
C ASP A 634 0.85 -1.13 -13.97
N LEU A 635 0.93 -2.47 -13.81
CA LEU A 635 2.24 -3.17 -13.72
C LEU A 635 3.08 -3.08 -14.98
N THR A 636 2.42 -2.97 -16.13
CA THR A 636 3.07 -2.75 -17.42
C THR A 636 3.76 -1.39 -17.44
N LEU A 637 3.08 -0.33 -16.99
CA LEU A 637 3.62 1.03 -16.95
C LEU A 637 4.78 1.14 -15.97
N LEU A 638 4.69 0.49 -14.81
CA LEU A 638 5.79 0.48 -13.86
C LEU A 638 7.06 -0.17 -14.42
N ARG A 639 6.92 -1.26 -15.18
CA ARG A 639 8.06 -1.94 -15.82
C ARG A 639 8.64 -1.09 -16.96
N GLU A 640 7.77 -0.44 -17.73
CA GLU A 640 8.17 0.48 -18.79
C GLU A 640 8.94 1.68 -18.22
N ALA A 641 8.40 2.33 -17.20
CA ALA A 641 9.07 3.40 -16.46
C ALA A 641 10.43 2.97 -15.91
N ARG A 642 10.53 1.75 -15.38
CA ARG A 642 11.80 1.18 -14.91
C ARG A 642 12.81 1.07 -16.05
N ALA A 643 12.41 0.52 -17.18
CA ALA A 643 13.28 0.36 -18.34
C ALA A 643 13.79 1.72 -18.85
N ILE A 644 12.92 2.74 -18.89
CA ILE A 644 13.30 4.11 -19.26
C ILE A 644 14.31 4.69 -18.25
N ALA A 645 14.05 4.53 -16.94
CA ALA A 645 14.98 4.99 -15.90
C ALA A 645 16.34 4.29 -15.96
N ASP A 646 16.38 2.97 -16.21
CA ASP A 646 17.61 2.20 -16.39
C ASP A 646 18.40 2.70 -17.62
N LEU A 647 17.74 3.05 -18.73
CA LEU A 647 18.38 3.65 -19.90
C LEU A 647 19.00 5.02 -19.58
N VAL A 648 18.24 5.92 -18.95
CA VAL A 648 18.69 7.28 -18.59
C VAL A 648 19.92 7.24 -17.69
N ILE A 649 19.91 6.39 -16.66
CA ILE A 649 21.05 6.23 -15.75
C ILE A 649 22.21 5.47 -16.40
N GLY A 650 21.93 4.57 -17.35
CA GLY A 650 22.98 3.91 -18.14
C GLY A 650 23.77 4.89 -19.01
N GLU A 651 23.09 5.88 -19.60
CA GLU A 651 23.72 6.91 -20.44
C GLU A 651 24.39 8.03 -19.63
N ASP A 652 23.76 8.51 -18.56
CA ASP A 652 24.27 9.56 -17.68
C ASP A 652 24.18 9.15 -16.19
N PRO A 653 25.12 8.30 -15.71
CA PRO A 653 25.06 7.74 -14.36
C PRO A 653 24.98 8.79 -13.24
N HIS A 654 25.63 9.93 -13.45
CA HIS A 654 25.72 11.01 -12.45
C HIS A 654 24.67 12.11 -12.66
N LEU A 655 23.87 12.05 -13.74
CA LEU A 655 22.95 13.13 -14.14
C LEU A 655 23.65 14.49 -14.21
N ASN A 656 24.85 14.52 -14.81
CA ASN A 656 25.67 15.74 -14.93
C ASN A 656 25.87 16.20 -16.38
N GLY A 657 25.44 15.38 -17.35
CA GLY A 657 25.53 15.66 -18.77
C GLY A 657 24.17 16.10 -19.32
N ILE A 658 23.66 15.32 -20.27
CA ILE A 658 22.44 15.63 -21.04
C ILE A 658 21.20 15.65 -20.12
N HIS A 659 21.23 14.89 -19.01
CA HIS A 659 20.09 14.72 -18.10
C HIS A 659 20.21 15.54 -16.80
N GLN A 660 20.99 16.63 -16.81
CA GLN A 660 21.25 17.45 -15.61
C GLN A 660 19.99 18.00 -14.94
N ASN A 661 18.95 18.30 -15.72
CA ASN A 661 17.67 18.78 -15.23
C ASN A 661 16.96 17.75 -14.32
N LEU A 662 17.15 16.46 -14.54
CA LEU A 662 16.58 15.37 -13.73
C LEU A 662 17.24 15.24 -12.35
N ARG A 663 18.40 15.86 -12.14
CA ARG A 663 19.09 15.85 -10.85
C ARG A 663 18.23 16.45 -9.73
N THR A 664 17.37 17.42 -10.06
CA THR A 664 16.41 18.03 -9.12
C THR A 664 15.37 17.03 -8.61
N LEU A 665 14.99 16.03 -9.42
CA LEU A 665 14.04 15.00 -9.03
C LEU A 665 14.63 14.02 -8.02
N VAL A 666 15.95 13.80 -8.10
CA VAL A 666 16.65 12.83 -7.24
C VAL A 666 17.20 13.46 -5.96
N GLN A 667 17.65 14.72 -6.01
CA GLN A 667 18.24 15.39 -4.85
C GLN A 667 17.21 15.90 -3.83
N ASN A 668 15.99 16.23 -4.25
CA ASN A 668 14.95 16.74 -3.34
C ASN A 668 14.44 15.69 -2.33
N SER A 669 14.77 14.41 -2.53
CA SER A 669 14.43 13.32 -1.61
C SER A 669 15.45 13.13 -0.48
N ASP A 670 16.67 13.67 -0.62
CA ASP A 670 17.84 13.33 0.19
C ASP A 670 18.36 14.54 0.96
N ASN A 671 17.81 14.79 2.15
CA ASN A 671 18.49 15.59 3.18
C ASN A 671 19.26 14.71 4.18
N GLN A 672 19.46 13.42 3.90
CA GLN A 672 20.38 12.54 4.63
C GLN A 672 21.05 11.58 3.63
N HIS A 673 22.34 11.33 3.84
CA HIS A 673 23.30 10.58 3.00
C HIS A 673 22.73 9.53 2.04
N ALA A 674 23.33 9.43 0.84
CA ALA A 674 23.12 8.40 -0.19
C ALA A 674 23.33 6.97 0.35
N LEU A 675 22.32 6.52 1.07
CA LEU A 675 22.22 5.28 1.80
C LEU A 675 21.07 4.49 1.15
N PRO A 676 21.20 3.17 1.03
CA PRO A 676 20.13 2.36 0.47
C PRO A 676 18.86 2.46 1.34
N SER A 677 17.70 2.06 0.83
CA SER A 677 16.44 2.02 1.59
C SER A 677 16.50 1.09 2.82
N THR A 678 17.52 0.22 2.87
CA THR A 678 17.85 -0.68 3.99
C THR A 678 18.68 -0.03 5.08
N ALA A 679 19.27 1.14 4.81
CA ALA A 679 20.08 1.90 5.75
C ALA A 679 19.27 2.98 6.47
#